data_AF-A0A3N4LRI4-F1
#
_entry.id   AF-A0A3N4LRI4-F1
#
_cell.length_a   1.000
_cell.length_b   1.000
_cell.length_c   1.000
_cell.angle_alpha   90.00
_cell.angle_beta   90.00
_cell.angle_gamma   90.00
#
_symmetry.space_group_name_H-M   'P 1'
#
loop_
_entity.id
_entity.type
_entity.pdbx_description
1 polymer ?
#
loop_
_entity_poly.entity_id
_entity_poly.type
_entity_poly.pdbx_seq_one_letter_code
_entity_poly.pdbx_strand_id
1 'polypeptide(L)'
;MATAESGNSLTIPASLPVDIKDWAENHVATFLTENKERYQFTEADINILKNERVGAVALLSLEADGLRGCGIPMGPTLGILKLVHELKVSKSHDYNTKVAGYPQGLAYKPPKDLLATSGAQWDYQVEAVKEVLRPALTEHYRNYKAQRIDKKTMPLYMFLAGAGTGKSRNANEFRHTVYKILEETNPVHAELADRLRRAWVFHVSFENGTTITPQERKSPTHAVAARMMLQLLPSCESLESIHAGDRSQSLYPASVLDLVCKYYHQSLADSTVILVIDGIHNLIDPQTGDYVYLEEALTRLGDLTHRGFILVCCTSTLSIPVKQLVRRSNRERIYLPVPSLLSPTLNGEALSRHLQGRPALLQAENDCGGHGRALEIFYDQVLNYPAENISYLMSMVEGKLKSQYESAFPSTLPKVEIVKAVLGNKLLYSNSTIPGTTLLVDELCSTGLIRFIPSNEPNHMIGSGYLELPYIWLWLWCKKDLLFQKLQLDDYAFHEQDPTVPTAFGWSNLENFRINFRQLKSMMYTDGEIIQIGEIHRGARMGEAKHIMFKNHHLNCVQLTNQTNTRTTNENGKVWEVHAKWAGQSEGQIDLRKCNHIARNAPSAPYGDAVMCLDTTTGPVMNEVYQWKHTSQVGLKLSRKQLLKEITKAIGTDPRDIFIVSTPNHSCSDIVDLPDNIIIIDKDSWVSYHGPFSGRAYRFAVSGNSEG
;
A
#
# COMPACT_ATOMS: atom_id res chain seq x y z
N MET A 1 -19.93 -72.50 13.16
CA MET A 1 -19.29 -72.08 11.90
C MET A 1 -18.62 -70.75 12.19
N ALA A 2 -17.29 -70.77 12.23
CA ALA A 2 -16.46 -69.63 12.60
C ALA A 2 -16.45 -68.57 11.50
N THR A 3 -16.54 -67.32 11.92
CA THR A 3 -16.38 -66.09 11.16
C THR A 3 -14.94 -65.96 10.66
N ALA A 4 -14.75 -65.85 9.34
CA ALA A 4 -13.49 -65.45 8.73
C ALA A 4 -13.54 -63.93 8.47
N GLU A 5 -13.01 -63.15 9.41
CA GLU A 5 -12.61 -61.76 9.20
C GLU A 5 -11.12 -61.61 9.57
N SER A 6 -10.46 -60.70 8.84
CA SER A 6 -9.08 -60.21 8.97
C SER A 6 -7.97 -61.01 8.25
N GLY A 7 -7.28 -60.32 7.33
CA GLY A 7 -6.09 -60.85 6.68
C GLY A 7 -5.49 -59.94 5.61
N ASN A 8 -5.41 -58.62 5.84
CA ASN A 8 -4.95 -57.69 4.79
C ASN A 8 -4.19 -56.43 5.25
N SER A 9 -3.52 -56.42 6.41
CA SER A 9 -2.77 -55.23 6.89
C SER A 9 -1.30 -55.53 7.19
N LEU A 10 -0.46 -54.50 7.05
CA LEU A 10 0.90 -54.41 7.62
C LEU A 10 0.90 -54.81 9.10
N THR A 11 1.85 -55.63 9.54
CA THR A 11 1.96 -56.05 10.94
C THR A 11 3.07 -55.28 11.64
N ILE A 12 2.75 -54.52 12.68
CA ILE A 12 3.73 -53.87 13.57
C ILE A 12 3.67 -54.57 14.94
N PRO A 13 4.73 -55.26 15.37
CA PRO A 13 4.74 -55.97 16.65
C PRO A 13 4.57 -55.01 17.83
N ALA A 14 3.70 -55.36 18.77
CA ALA A 14 3.41 -54.55 19.96
C ALA A 14 4.61 -54.37 20.90
N SER A 15 5.66 -55.18 20.74
CA SER A 15 6.91 -55.12 21.50
C SER A 15 7.88 -54.05 21.01
N LEU A 16 7.60 -53.37 19.89
CA LEU A 16 8.47 -52.32 19.34
C LEU A 16 8.17 -50.95 19.98
N PRO A 17 9.16 -50.04 20.06
CA PRO A 17 8.93 -48.66 20.48
C PRO A 17 7.84 -47.95 19.66
N VAL A 18 7.09 -47.05 20.30
CA VAL A 18 5.96 -46.34 19.67
C VAL A 18 6.43 -45.39 18.55
N ASP A 19 7.55 -44.70 18.75
CA ASP A 19 8.18 -43.90 17.69
C ASP A 19 9.13 -44.77 16.86
N ILE A 20 8.91 -44.81 15.55
CA ILE A 20 9.76 -45.52 14.61
C ILE A 20 11.19 -44.95 14.63
N LYS A 21 11.38 -43.66 14.90
CA LYS A 21 12.73 -43.06 14.98
C LYS A 21 13.58 -43.68 16.09
N ASP A 22 12.95 -44.27 17.10
CA ASP A 22 13.62 -44.94 18.23
C ASP A 22 13.95 -46.42 17.93
N TRP A 23 13.62 -46.92 16.74
CA TRP A 23 13.92 -48.29 16.36
C TRP A 23 15.40 -48.47 16.01
N ALA A 24 16.12 -49.11 16.93
CA ALA A 24 17.44 -49.67 16.69
C ALA A 24 17.38 -50.86 15.70
N GLU A 25 18.56 -51.32 15.26
CA GLU A 25 18.74 -52.46 14.33
C GLU A 25 17.95 -53.72 14.73
N ASN A 26 17.87 -54.03 16.02
CA ASN A 26 17.11 -55.19 16.51
C ASN A 26 15.59 -54.99 16.39
N HIS A 27 15.10 -53.76 16.54
CA HIS A 27 13.68 -53.43 16.35
C HIS A 27 13.31 -53.52 14.87
N VAL A 28 14.18 -53.04 13.99
CA VAL A 28 14.03 -53.17 12.53
C VAL A 28 14.03 -54.64 12.12
N ALA A 29 14.96 -55.45 12.62
CA ALA A 29 15.01 -56.88 12.34
C ALA A 29 13.71 -57.58 12.74
N THR A 30 13.21 -57.34 13.96
CA THR A 30 11.94 -57.89 14.46
C THR A 30 10.76 -57.47 13.56
N PHE A 31 10.68 -56.20 13.16
CA PHE A 31 9.65 -55.73 12.24
C PHE A 31 9.70 -56.43 10.87
N LEU A 32 10.89 -56.57 10.30
CA LEU A 32 11.08 -57.25 9.02
C LEU A 32 10.73 -58.74 9.12
N THR A 33 11.16 -59.42 10.19
CA THR A 33 10.89 -60.85 10.42
C THR A 33 9.39 -61.15 10.42
N GLU A 34 8.60 -60.29 11.04
CA GLU A 34 7.14 -60.45 11.17
C GLU A 34 6.38 -60.19 9.84
N ASN A 35 7.06 -59.63 8.84
CA ASN A 35 6.47 -59.32 7.54
C ASN A 35 7.13 -60.11 6.38
N LYS A 36 8.21 -60.87 6.63
CA LYS A 36 9.07 -61.45 5.59
C LYS A 36 8.34 -62.36 4.59
N GLU A 37 7.38 -63.15 5.06
CA GLU A 37 6.62 -64.07 4.19
C GLU A 37 5.74 -63.31 3.19
N ARG A 38 5.10 -62.23 3.65
CA ARG A 38 4.20 -61.42 2.82
C ARG A 38 4.95 -60.65 1.73
N TYR A 39 6.13 -60.13 2.06
CA TYR A 39 6.90 -59.28 1.16
C TYR A 39 8.06 -60.02 0.47
N GLN A 40 8.08 -61.35 0.58
CA GLN A 40 8.98 -62.22 -0.19
C GLN A 40 10.47 -61.91 0.00
N PHE A 41 10.88 -61.74 1.25
CA PHE A 41 12.29 -61.71 1.64
C PHE A 41 12.57 -62.72 2.75
N THR A 42 13.84 -63.04 2.99
CA THR A 42 14.26 -64.16 3.85
C THR A 42 15.00 -63.67 5.10
N GLU A 43 15.23 -64.56 6.06
CA GLU A 43 16.08 -64.28 7.22
C GLU A 43 17.52 -63.91 6.82
N ALA A 44 18.02 -64.43 5.69
CA ALA A 44 19.34 -64.04 5.20
C ALA A 44 19.37 -62.55 4.81
N ASP A 45 18.31 -62.05 4.16
CA ASP A 45 18.18 -60.63 3.77
C ASP A 45 18.05 -59.71 4.99
N ILE A 46 17.32 -60.15 6.02
CA ILE A 46 17.17 -59.41 7.29
C ILE A 46 18.51 -59.33 8.04
N ASN A 47 19.25 -60.45 8.08
CA ASN A 47 20.56 -60.49 8.73
C ASN A 47 21.59 -59.60 8.04
N ILE A 48 21.52 -59.41 6.72
CA ILE A 48 22.32 -58.41 6.01
C ILE A 48 22.08 -57.01 6.57
N LEU A 49 20.81 -56.57 6.66
CA LEU A 49 20.47 -55.25 7.21
C LEU A 49 20.83 -55.10 8.68
N LYS A 50 20.70 -56.18 9.45
CA LYS A 50 21.10 -56.21 10.86
C LYS A 50 22.62 -56.08 11.02
N ASN A 51 23.40 -56.76 10.20
CA ASN A 51 24.87 -56.68 10.22
C ASN A 51 25.37 -55.29 9.78
N GLU A 52 24.65 -54.65 8.86
CA GLU A 52 24.87 -53.26 8.44
C GLU A 52 24.34 -52.22 9.46
N ARG A 53 23.84 -52.67 10.62
CA ARG A 53 23.32 -51.83 11.72
C ARG A 53 22.23 -50.85 11.28
N VAL A 54 21.36 -51.29 10.36
CA VAL A 54 20.30 -50.46 9.81
C VAL A 54 19.21 -50.24 10.86
N GLY A 55 19.26 -49.09 11.54
CA GLY A 55 18.16 -48.56 12.33
C GLY A 55 17.06 -47.94 11.44
N ALA A 56 15.93 -47.57 12.03
CA ALA A 56 14.78 -47.11 11.25
C ALA A 56 15.00 -45.82 10.47
N VAL A 57 15.83 -44.89 10.96
CA VAL A 57 16.16 -43.67 10.20
C VAL A 57 16.85 -44.04 8.87
N ALA A 58 17.80 -44.98 8.92
CA ALA A 58 18.45 -45.49 7.72
C ALA A 58 17.43 -46.26 6.86
N LEU A 59 16.63 -47.15 7.44
CA LEU A 59 15.62 -47.93 6.73
C LEU A 59 14.62 -47.06 5.94
N LEU A 60 14.17 -45.95 6.54
CA LEU A 60 13.24 -45.01 5.91
C LEU A 60 13.88 -44.20 4.77
N SER A 61 15.20 -44.11 4.72
CA SER A 61 15.95 -43.39 3.69
C SER A 61 16.59 -44.30 2.65
N LEU A 62 16.50 -45.62 2.81
CA LEU A 62 17.06 -46.58 1.86
C LEU A 62 16.30 -46.58 0.54
N GLU A 63 17.06 -46.50 -0.54
CA GLU A 63 16.60 -46.66 -1.91
C GLU A 63 17.03 -48.04 -2.45
N ALA A 64 16.50 -48.43 -3.62
CA ALA A 64 16.81 -49.71 -4.24
C ALA A 64 18.31 -49.95 -4.39
N ASP A 65 19.06 -48.92 -4.80
CA ASP A 65 20.51 -49.00 -5.00
C ASP A 65 21.27 -49.20 -3.68
N GLY A 66 20.77 -48.63 -2.58
CA GLY A 66 21.34 -48.85 -1.24
C GLY A 66 21.17 -50.29 -0.77
N LEU A 67 19.96 -50.85 -0.90
CA LEU A 67 19.67 -52.24 -0.53
C LEU A 67 20.46 -53.23 -1.39
N ARG A 68 20.58 -52.96 -2.69
CA ARG A 68 21.40 -53.76 -3.61
C ARG A 68 22.89 -53.65 -3.30
N GLY A 69 23.36 -52.47 -2.90
CA GLY A 69 24.73 -52.24 -2.44
C GLY A 69 25.11 -53.06 -1.22
N CYS A 70 24.15 -53.35 -0.34
CA CYS A 70 24.34 -54.26 0.81
C CYS A 70 24.29 -55.75 0.44
N GLY A 71 24.11 -56.11 -0.85
CA GLY A 71 24.06 -57.50 -1.31
C GLY A 71 22.67 -58.13 -1.30
N ILE A 72 21.60 -57.35 -1.16
CA ILE A 72 20.22 -57.86 -1.20
C ILE A 72 19.76 -58.05 -2.66
N PRO A 73 19.23 -59.22 -3.05
CA PRO A 73 18.75 -59.46 -4.40
C PRO A 73 17.50 -58.63 -4.76
N MET A 74 17.27 -58.43 -6.06
CA MET A 74 16.20 -57.56 -6.58
C MET A 74 14.81 -57.85 -6.02
N GLY A 75 14.40 -59.12 -5.91
CA GLY A 75 13.09 -59.51 -5.40
C GLY A 75 12.87 -59.02 -3.96
N PRO A 76 13.71 -59.45 -3.00
CA PRO A 76 13.71 -58.94 -1.63
C PRO A 76 13.84 -57.40 -1.54
N THR A 77 14.65 -56.76 -2.38
CA THR A 77 14.74 -55.29 -2.43
C THR A 77 13.39 -54.63 -2.68
N LEU A 78 12.65 -55.08 -3.69
CA LEU A 78 11.32 -54.55 -4.01
C LEU A 78 10.31 -54.85 -2.88
N GLY A 79 10.41 -56.02 -2.27
CA GLY A 79 9.62 -56.41 -1.11
C GLY A 79 9.81 -55.48 0.10
N ILE A 80 11.06 -55.22 0.46
CA ILE A 80 11.43 -54.34 1.57
C ILE A 80 11.01 -52.90 1.28
N LEU A 81 11.25 -52.38 0.07
CA LEU A 81 10.81 -51.03 -0.30
C LEU A 81 9.29 -50.87 -0.26
N LYS A 82 8.54 -51.88 -0.72
CA LYS A 82 7.08 -51.89 -0.64
C LYS A 82 6.61 -51.89 0.82
N LEU A 83 7.22 -52.71 1.68
CA LEU A 83 6.95 -52.74 3.12
C LEU A 83 7.24 -51.38 3.79
N VAL A 84 8.37 -50.76 3.47
CA VAL A 84 8.75 -49.42 3.98
C VAL A 84 7.80 -48.34 3.45
N HIS A 85 7.35 -48.43 2.20
CA HIS A 85 6.33 -47.55 1.67
C HIS A 85 5.00 -47.71 2.40
N GLU A 86 4.54 -48.95 2.63
CA GLU A 86 3.33 -49.22 3.42
C GLU A 86 3.47 -48.73 4.87
N LEU A 87 4.65 -48.82 5.48
CA LEU A 87 4.96 -48.25 6.80
C LEU A 87 4.91 -46.70 6.80
N LYS A 88 5.41 -46.06 5.75
CA LYS A 88 5.31 -44.60 5.56
C LYS A 88 3.86 -44.17 5.33
N VAL A 89 3.06 -44.96 4.61
CA VAL A 89 1.63 -44.71 4.38
C VAL A 89 0.80 -44.99 5.63
N SER A 90 1.13 -46.00 6.43
CA SER A 90 0.50 -46.25 7.73
C SER A 90 0.89 -45.19 8.78
N LYS A 91 2.05 -44.53 8.62
CA LYS A 91 2.40 -43.30 9.34
C LYS A 91 1.81 -42.03 8.72
N SER A 92 1.43 -42.04 7.45
CA SER A 92 0.50 -41.03 6.91
C SER A 92 -0.89 -41.18 7.53
N HIS A 93 -1.24 -42.35 8.12
CA HIS A 93 -2.39 -42.50 9.02
C HIS A 93 -2.15 -41.94 10.43
N ASP A 94 -0.94 -41.49 10.78
CA ASP A 94 -0.64 -40.72 12.00
C ASP A 94 -1.15 -39.26 11.90
N TYR A 95 -1.68 -38.87 10.72
CA TYR A 95 -2.69 -37.81 10.56
C TYR A 95 -3.86 -37.91 11.55
N ASN A 96 -4.15 -39.13 12.01
CA ASN A 96 -5.26 -39.38 12.90
C ASN A 96 -5.01 -38.97 14.35
N THR A 97 -3.81 -38.57 14.79
CA THR A 97 -3.63 -38.31 16.24
C THR A 97 -4.43 -37.11 16.78
N LYS A 98 -4.84 -36.15 15.95
CA LYS A 98 -5.86 -35.13 16.33
C LYS A 98 -7.21 -35.25 15.63
N VAL A 99 -7.28 -35.84 14.43
CA VAL A 99 -8.59 -36.19 13.83
C VAL A 99 -9.31 -37.27 14.67
N ALA A 100 -8.56 -38.12 15.37
CA ALA A 100 -9.10 -39.08 16.36
C ALA A 100 -9.58 -38.41 17.65
N GLY A 101 -9.05 -37.24 18.01
CA GLY A 101 -9.56 -36.43 19.12
C GLY A 101 -10.94 -35.82 18.85
N TYR A 102 -11.33 -35.72 17.57
CA TYR A 102 -12.64 -35.23 17.12
C TYR A 102 -13.28 -36.26 16.17
N PRO A 103 -13.71 -37.42 16.68
CA PRO A 103 -14.19 -38.53 15.86
C PRO A 103 -15.46 -38.18 15.07
N GLN A 104 -16.21 -37.16 15.50
CA GLN A 104 -17.40 -36.64 14.80
C GLN A 104 -17.10 -35.42 13.91
N GLY A 105 -15.83 -35.03 13.78
CA GLY A 105 -15.46 -33.75 13.16
C GLY A 105 -15.68 -32.56 14.09
N LEU A 106 -15.54 -31.35 13.54
CA LEU A 106 -15.75 -30.09 14.26
C LEU A 106 -16.77 -29.21 13.52
N ALA A 107 -17.74 -28.68 14.26
CA ALA A 107 -18.69 -27.71 13.73
C ALA A 107 -17.96 -26.43 13.28
N TYR A 108 -18.37 -25.87 12.14
CA TYR A 108 -17.85 -24.59 11.69
C TYR A 108 -18.31 -23.47 12.64
N LYS A 109 -17.38 -22.58 12.99
CA LYS A 109 -17.67 -21.36 13.74
C LYS A 109 -17.23 -20.14 12.91
N PRO A 110 -18.07 -19.08 12.84
CA PRO A 110 -17.67 -17.84 12.19
C PRO A 110 -16.38 -17.27 12.80
N PRO A 111 -15.52 -16.63 11.99
CA PRO A 111 -14.30 -16.01 12.49
C PRO A 111 -14.62 -14.79 13.37
N LYS A 112 -13.67 -14.43 14.23
CA LYS A 112 -13.64 -13.10 14.84
C LYS A 112 -13.11 -12.07 13.84
N ASP A 113 -13.45 -10.81 14.04
CA ASP A 113 -12.90 -9.72 13.23
C ASP A 113 -11.39 -9.59 13.39
N LEU A 114 -10.71 -9.26 12.29
CA LEU A 114 -9.27 -9.02 12.25
C LEU A 114 -8.87 -7.68 12.91
N LEU A 115 -9.85 -6.81 13.15
CA LEU A 115 -9.64 -5.50 13.77
C LEU A 115 -10.52 -5.32 14.99
N ALA A 116 -10.00 -4.62 15.98
CA ALA A 116 -10.71 -4.21 17.20
C ALA A 116 -10.67 -2.68 17.41
N THR A 117 -10.34 -1.92 16.37
CA THR A 117 -10.30 -0.45 16.39
C THR A 117 -11.66 0.15 16.08
N SER A 118 -11.84 1.44 16.39
CA SER A 118 -13.08 2.18 16.07
C SER A 118 -13.43 2.13 14.58
N GLY A 119 -12.43 2.15 13.72
CA GLY A 119 -12.61 2.02 12.28
C GLY A 119 -13.14 0.66 11.82
N ALA A 120 -13.26 -0.36 12.69
CA ALA A 120 -13.99 -1.60 12.39
C ALA A 120 -15.51 -1.39 12.36
N GLN A 121 -16.02 -0.35 13.02
CA GLN A 121 -17.45 -0.06 13.11
C GLN A 121 -17.95 0.79 11.92
N TRP A 122 -17.05 1.46 11.21
CA TRP A 122 -17.42 2.29 10.06
C TRP A 122 -18.01 1.45 8.92
N ASP A 123 -18.90 2.06 8.13
CA ASP A 123 -19.48 1.40 6.96
C ASP A 123 -18.40 1.14 5.90
N TYR A 124 -18.45 -0.05 5.29
CA TYR A 124 -17.42 -0.48 4.36
C TYR A 124 -17.62 0.09 2.93
N GLN A 125 -16.53 0.62 2.35
CA GLN A 125 -16.51 1.27 1.03
C GLN A 125 -16.12 0.28 -0.08
N VAL A 126 -17.09 -0.46 -0.64
CA VAL A 126 -16.86 -1.61 -1.54
C VAL A 126 -16.33 -1.26 -2.95
N GLU A 127 -16.69 -0.10 -3.50
CA GLU A 127 -16.58 0.15 -4.96
C GLU A 127 -15.14 0.09 -5.49
N ALA A 128 -14.16 0.42 -4.66
CA ALA A 128 -12.77 0.52 -5.07
C ALA A 128 -12.11 -0.80 -5.49
N VAL A 129 -12.61 -1.95 -5.01
CA VAL A 129 -11.99 -3.27 -5.25
C VAL A 129 -12.68 -4.02 -6.41
N LYS A 130 -13.86 -3.52 -6.81
CA LYS A 130 -14.79 -4.17 -7.75
C LYS A 130 -14.16 -4.48 -9.12
N GLU A 131 -13.50 -3.49 -9.72
CA GLU A 131 -12.93 -3.57 -11.07
C GLU A 131 -11.88 -4.67 -11.23
N VAL A 132 -11.11 -4.95 -10.17
CA VAL A 132 -10.07 -5.98 -10.19
C VAL A 132 -10.63 -7.34 -9.75
N LEU A 133 -11.43 -7.35 -8.68
CA LEU A 133 -11.84 -8.58 -8.02
C LEU A 133 -12.92 -9.34 -8.81
N ARG A 134 -13.89 -8.65 -9.43
CA ARG A 134 -14.98 -9.28 -10.19
C ARG A 134 -14.48 -10.12 -11.38
N PRO A 135 -13.67 -9.59 -12.32
CA PRO A 135 -13.17 -10.39 -13.44
C PRO A 135 -12.28 -11.54 -12.97
N ALA A 136 -11.42 -11.30 -11.97
CA ALA A 136 -10.54 -12.32 -11.41
C ALA A 136 -11.32 -13.49 -10.78
N LEU A 137 -12.35 -13.21 -9.97
CA LEU A 137 -13.21 -14.24 -9.39
C LEU A 137 -14.00 -15.01 -10.44
N THR A 138 -14.53 -14.30 -11.43
CA THR A 138 -15.28 -14.93 -12.52
C THR A 138 -14.40 -15.92 -13.28
N GLU A 139 -13.17 -15.54 -13.59
CA GLU A 139 -12.22 -16.40 -14.31
C GLU A 139 -11.71 -17.55 -13.44
N HIS A 140 -11.41 -17.30 -12.17
CA HIS A 140 -11.07 -18.34 -11.20
C HIS A 140 -12.19 -19.39 -11.15
N TYR A 141 -13.45 -18.97 -11.01
CA TYR A 141 -14.58 -19.89 -10.93
C TYR A 141 -14.79 -20.70 -12.22
N ARG A 142 -14.65 -20.06 -13.39
CA ARG A 142 -14.71 -20.75 -14.69
C ARG A 142 -13.64 -21.83 -14.79
N ASN A 143 -12.41 -21.53 -14.39
CA ASN A 143 -11.31 -22.49 -14.40
C ASN A 143 -11.54 -23.65 -13.43
N TYR A 144 -12.05 -23.36 -12.23
CA TYR A 144 -12.43 -24.37 -11.26
C TYR A 144 -13.49 -25.33 -11.83
N LYS A 145 -14.58 -24.80 -12.41
CA LYS A 145 -15.63 -25.63 -13.04
C LYS A 145 -15.10 -26.50 -14.18
N ALA A 146 -14.19 -25.95 -14.99
CA ALA A 146 -13.56 -26.66 -16.09
C ALA A 146 -12.47 -27.66 -15.63
N GLN A 147 -12.25 -27.83 -14.32
CA GLN A 147 -11.18 -28.65 -13.74
C GLN A 147 -9.78 -28.25 -14.24
N ARG A 148 -9.61 -26.99 -14.64
CA ARG A 148 -8.32 -26.42 -15.05
C ARG A 148 -7.61 -25.88 -13.83
N ILE A 149 -7.09 -26.76 -12.99
CA ILE A 149 -6.47 -26.42 -11.70
C ILE A 149 -4.94 -26.40 -11.84
N ASP A 150 -4.37 -25.20 -11.92
CA ASP A 150 -2.92 -24.96 -11.99
C ASP A 150 -2.55 -23.66 -11.25
N LYS A 151 -1.25 -23.47 -11.00
CA LYS A 151 -0.67 -22.24 -10.43
C LYS A 151 -1.05 -20.97 -11.20
N LYS A 152 -1.37 -21.05 -12.50
CA LYS A 152 -1.80 -19.89 -13.30
C LYS A 152 -3.30 -19.61 -13.31
N THR A 153 -4.12 -20.61 -12.99
CA THR A 153 -5.58 -20.50 -13.06
C THR A 153 -6.24 -20.36 -11.69
N MET A 154 -5.55 -20.79 -10.62
CA MET A 154 -5.98 -20.70 -9.22
C MET A 154 -5.14 -19.65 -8.46
N PRO A 155 -5.49 -18.37 -8.57
CA PRO A 155 -4.68 -17.29 -8.03
C PRO A 155 -4.78 -17.16 -6.50
N LEU A 156 -3.79 -16.48 -5.93
CA LEU A 156 -3.87 -15.89 -4.59
C LEU A 156 -4.33 -14.43 -4.70
N TYR A 157 -5.24 -14.02 -3.82
CA TYR A 157 -5.65 -12.61 -3.71
C TYR A 157 -4.78 -11.92 -2.66
N MET A 158 -4.31 -10.71 -2.94
CA MET A 158 -3.38 -10.01 -2.04
C MET A 158 -3.73 -8.53 -1.87
N PHE A 159 -4.01 -8.12 -0.63
CA PHE A 159 -4.03 -6.71 -0.24
C PHE A 159 -2.62 -6.30 0.20
N LEU A 160 -1.91 -5.62 -0.70
CA LEU A 160 -0.56 -5.12 -0.47
C LEU A 160 -0.59 -3.59 -0.37
N ALA A 161 -0.19 -3.05 0.78
CA ALA A 161 -0.17 -1.60 1.01
C ALA A 161 0.73 -1.22 2.19
N GLY A 162 0.99 0.08 2.32
CA GLY A 162 1.76 0.66 3.42
C GLY A 162 1.10 0.44 4.78
N ALA A 163 1.86 0.69 5.84
CA ALA A 163 1.35 0.55 7.21
C ALA A 163 0.15 1.47 7.46
N GLY A 164 -0.85 1.02 8.23
CA GLY A 164 -1.99 1.85 8.65
C GLY A 164 -3.05 2.20 7.57
N THR A 165 -2.90 1.72 6.33
CA THR A 165 -3.77 2.08 5.19
C THR A 165 -5.14 1.37 5.14
N GLY A 166 -5.40 0.40 6.02
CA GLY A 166 -6.69 -0.33 6.05
C GLY A 166 -6.70 -1.69 5.32
N LYS A 167 -5.54 -2.33 5.13
CA LYS A 167 -5.43 -3.69 4.54
C LYS A 167 -6.28 -4.73 5.27
N SER A 168 -6.08 -4.85 6.59
CA SER A 168 -6.79 -5.83 7.41
C SER A 168 -8.30 -5.61 7.35
N ARG A 169 -8.77 -4.36 7.22
CA ARG A 169 -10.20 -4.07 7.05
C ARG A 169 -10.72 -4.60 5.74
N ASN A 170 -10.02 -4.36 4.63
CA ASN A 170 -10.40 -4.92 3.33
C ASN A 170 -10.38 -6.45 3.32
N ALA A 171 -9.45 -7.07 4.04
CA ALA A 171 -9.38 -8.51 4.18
C ALA A 171 -10.52 -9.09 5.05
N ASN A 172 -10.87 -8.41 6.14
CA ASN A 172 -12.00 -8.76 7.01
C ASN A 172 -13.33 -8.75 6.23
N GLU A 173 -13.49 -7.75 5.37
CA GLU A 173 -14.67 -7.56 4.54
C GLU A 173 -14.66 -8.39 3.26
N PHE A 174 -13.61 -9.17 3.00
CA PHE A 174 -13.43 -9.86 1.72
C PHE A 174 -14.64 -10.72 1.33
N ARG A 175 -15.24 -11.45 2.29
CA ARG A 175 -16.49 -12.20 2.05
C ARG A 175 -17.65 -11.29 1.61
N HIS A 176 -17.84 -10.16 2.28
CA HIS A 176 -18.88 -9.20 1.94
C HIS A 176 -18.62 -8.59 0.55
N THR A 177 -17.38 -8.22 0.26
CA THR A 177 -16.95 -7.69 -1.04
C THR A 177 -17.23 -8.67 -2.17
N VAL A 178 -16.78 -9.93 -2.06
CA VAL A 178 -16.98 -10.92 -3.14
C VAL A 178 -18.46 -11.19 -3.40
N TYR A 179 -19.30 -11.12 -2.37
CA TYR A 179 -20.74 -11.28 -2.49
C TYR A 179 -21.39 -10.08 -3.21
N LYS A 180 -21.16 -8.88 -2.68
CA LYS A 180 -21.80 -7.63 -3.16
C LYS A 180 -21.46 -7.32 -4.62
N ILE A 181 -20.23 -7.57 -5.06
CA ILE A 181 -19.83 -7.31 -6.45
C ILE A 181 -20.44 -8.29 -7.46
N LEU A 182 -21.06 -9.39 -7.02
CA LEU A 182 -21.68 -10.40 -7.87
C LEU A 182 -23.21 -10.33 -7.90
N GLU A 183 -23.85 -9.40 -7.18
CA GLU A 183 -25.31 -9.24 -7.18
C GLU A 183 -25.89 -8.71 -8.53
N GLU A 184 -25.03 -8.31 -9.48
CA GLU A 184 -25.43 -7.81 -10.80
C GLU A 184 -25.77 -8.96 -11.79
N THR A 185 -27.07 -9.28 -11.93
CA THR A 185 -27.85 -9.93 -13.03
C THR A 185 -27.23 -10.91 -14.05
N ASN A 186 -26.06 -11.53 -13.83
CA ASN A 186 -25.54 -12.61 -14.67
C ASN A 186 -25.81 -13.99 -14.03
N PRO A 187 -26.36 -14.99 -14.75
CA PRO A 187 -26.60 -16.33 -14.21
C PRO A 187 -25.37 -17.04 -13.62
N VAL A 188 -24.18 -16.83 -14.20
CA VAL A 188 -22.91 -17.37 -13.66
C VAL A 188 -22.56 -16.69 -12.33
N HIS A 189 -22.90 -15.41 -12.20
CA HIS A 189 -22.69 -14.65 -10.96
C HIS A 189 -23.68 -15.07 -9.87
N ALA A 190 -24.93 -15.44 -10.22
CA ALA A 190 -25.92 -15.90 -9.26
C ALA A 190 -25.49 -17.20 -8.54
N GLU A 191 -24.98 -18.18 -9.28
CA GLU A 191 -24.49 -19.45 -8.70
C GLU A 191 -23.24 -19.24 -7.85
N LEU A 192 -22.26 -18.46 -8.36
CA LEU A 192 -21.04 -18.14 -7.63
C LEU A 192 -21.36 -17.34 -6.35
N ALA A 193 -22.27 -16.36 -6.42
CA ALA A 193 -22.71 -15.59 -5.27
C ALA A 193 -23.37 -16.49 -4.22
N ASP A 194 -24.18 -17.47 -4.61
CA ASP A 194 -24.79 -18.43 -3.69
C ASP A 194 -23.75 -19.34 -3.00
N ARG A 195 -22.74 -19.81 -3.74
CA ARG A 195 -21.60 -20.55 -3.15
C ARG A 195 -20.84 -19.69 -2.13
N LEU A 196 -20.52 -18.45 -2.48
CA LEU A 196 -19.77 -17.54 -1.61
C LEU A 196 -20.57 -17.11 -0.37
N ARG A 197 -21.90 -16.98 -0.51
CA ARG A 197 -22.80 -16.73 0.63
C ARG A 197 -22.72 -17.84 1.66
N ARG A 198 -22.59 -19.10 1.24
CA ARG A 198 -22.47 -20.28 2.12
C ARG A 198 -21.02 -20.66 2.47
N ALA A 199 -20.03 -19.86 2.10
CA ALA A 199 -18.63 -20.23 2.30
C ALA A 199 -18.25 -20.31 3.79
N TRP A 200 -17.41 -21.29 4.14
CA TRP A 200 -16.71 -21.32 5.42
C TRP A 200 -15.55 -20.33 5.38
N VAL A 201 -15.57 -19.35 6.27
CA VAL A 201 -14.58 -18.28 6.31
C VAL A 201 -13.65 -18.50 7.49
N PHE A 202 -12.34 -18.48 7.23
CA PHE A 202 -11.32 -18.54 8.26
C PHE A 202 -10.52 -17.25 8.25
N HIS A 203 -10.42 -16.62 9.42
CA HIS A 203 -9.54 -15.47 9.63
C HIS A 203 -8.32 -15.93 10.44
N VAL A 204 -7.16 -15.85 9.82
CA VAL A 204 -5.87 -16.20 10.41
C VAL A 204 -5.07 -14.91 10.54
N SER A 205 -4.69 -14.54 11.77
CA SER A 205 -3.87 -13.36 12.03
C SER A 205 -2.47 -13.77 12.46
N PHE A 206 -1.44 -13.18 11.86
CA PHE A 206 -0.06 -13.23 12.37
C PHE A 206 0.38 -11.95 13.08
N GLU A 207 -0.56 -11.03 13.28
CA GLU A 207 -0.36 -9.74 13.95
C GLU A 207 -1.28 -9.63 15.16
N ASN A 208 -2.48 -9.10 14.94
CA ASN A 208 -3.45 -8.78 15.99
C ASN A 208 -3.85 -10.05 16.74
N GLY A 209 -3.56 -10.07 18.04
CA GLY A 209 -3.98 -11.12 18.98
C GLY A 209 -3.19 -12.43 18.94
N THR A 210 -2.43 -12.73 17.88
CA THR A 210 -1.70 -14.02 17.75
C THR A 210 -0.40 -13.88 16.93
N THR A 211 0.61 -13.18 17.47
CA THR A 211 1.93 -13.01 16.84
C THR A 211 2.60 -14.34 16.51
N ILE A 212 3.29 -14.40 15.37
CA ILE A 212 4.04 -15.60 14.99
C ILE A 212 5.33 -15.78 15.80
N THR A 213 5.55 -16.99 16.30
CA THR A 213 6.79 -17.37 17.00
C THR A 213 7.88 -17.82 16.01
N PRO A 214 9.16 -17.81 16.41
CA PRO A 214 10.25 -18.32 15.57
C PRO A 214 10.09 -19.79 15.15
N GLN A 215 9.41 -20.60 15.95
CA GLN A 215 9.15 -22.02 15.66
C GLN A 215 8.03 -22.17 14.64
N GLU A 216 6.93 -21.44 14.79
CA GLU A 216 5.84 -21.40 13.81
C GLU A 216 6.29 -20.89 12.44
N ARG A 217 7.21 -19.92 12.40
CA ARG A 217 7.77 -19.38 11.14
C ARG A 217 8.39 -20.48 10.27
N LYS A 218 9.04 -21.47 10.89
CA LYS A 218 9.66 -22.60 10.19
C LYS A 218 8.66 -23.59 9.60
N SER A 219 7.40 -23.50 10.03
CA SER A 219 6.31 -24.39 9.60
C SER A 219 5.05 -23.55 9.33
N PRO A 220 5.06 -22.69 8.30
CA PRO A 220 4.00 -21.70 8.09
C PRO A 220 2.61 -22.31 7.88
N THR A 221 2.54 -23.46 7.21
CA THR A 221 1.28 -24.18 7.01
C THR A 221 0.67 -24.70 8.31
N HIS A 222 1.52 -25.14 9.24
CA HIS A 222 1.10 -25.55 10.57
C HIS A 222 0.57 -24.34 11.36
N ALA A 223 1.27 -23.20 11.30
CA ALA A 223 0.84 -21.96 11.97
C ALA A 223 -0.54 -21.47 11.49
N VAL A 224 -0.82 -21.58 10.19
CA VAL A 224 -2.15 -21.31 9.61
C VAL A 224 -3.18 -22.30 10.15
N ALA A 225 -2.87 -23.60 10.11
CA ALA A 225 -3.79 -24.64 10.52
C ALA A 225 -4.13 -24.58 12.02
N ALA A 226 -3.16 -24.27 12.87
CA ALA A 226 -3.36 -24.09 14.31
C ALA A 226 -4.35 -22.95 14.59
N ARG A 227 -4.25 -21.83 13.87
CA ARG A 227 -5.20 -20.70 13.99
C ARG A 227 -6.58 -21.04 13.42
N MET A 228 -6.66 -21.79 12.32
CA MET A 228 -7.94 -22.31 11.82
C MET A 228 -8.61 -23.24 12.84
N MET A 229 -7.84 -24.11 13.50
CA MET A 229 -8.36 -24.96 14.60
C MET A 229 -8.85 -24.11 15.76
N LEU A 230 -8.07 -23.12 16.21
CA LEU A 230 -8.45 -22.23 17.31
C LEU A 230 -9.81 -21.57 17.06
N GLN A 231 -10.11 -21.17 15.82
CA GLN A 231 -11.41 -20.60 15.46
C GLN A 231 -12.58 -21.57 15.71
N LEU A 232 -12.38 -22.87 15.46
CA LEU A 232 -13.42 -23.90 15.63
C LEU A 232 -13.61 -24.32 17.09
N LEU A 233 -12.57 -24.20 17.90
CA LEU A 233 -12.55 -24.68 19.27
C LEU A 233 -13.32 -23.76 20.25
N PRO A 234 -13.68 -24.24 21.45
CA PRO A 234 -14.25 -23.40 22.50
C PRO A 234 -13.28 -22.31 22.95
N SER A 235 -13.80 -21.22 23.53
CA SER A 235 -13.01 -20.04 23.93
C SER A 235 -11.99 -20.29 25.06
N CYS A 236 -12.03 -21.45 25.71
CA CYS A 236 -11.04 -21.85 26.73
C CYS A 236 -9.78 -22.50 26.13
N GLU A 237 -9.76 -22.81 24.84
CA GLU A 237 -8.59 -23.36 24.15
C GLU A 237 -7.62 -22.25 23.72
N SER A 238 -6.33 -22.57 23.65
CA SER A 238 -5.26 -21.62 23.30
C SER A 238 -4.36 -22.17 22.19
N LEU A 239 -3.55 -21.32 21.55
CA LEU A 239 -2.59 -21.81 20.56
C LEU A 239 -1.56 -22.74 21.20
N GLU A 240 -1.19 -22.50 22.46
CA GLU A 240 -0.27 -23.34 23.21
C GLU A 240 -0.83 -24.76 23.43
N SER A 241 -2.13 -24.90 23.74
CA SER A 241 -2.76 -26.23 23.88
C SER A 241 -2.79 -26.96 22.53
N ILE A 242 -3.03 -26.23 21.43
CA ILE A 242 -3.00 -26.78 20.08
C ILE A 242 -1.59 -27.25 19.70
N HIS A 243 -0.55 -26.45 19.95
CA HIS A 243 0.83 -26.86 19.68
C HIS A 243 1.29 -28.00 20.57
N ALA A 244 0.96 -27.98 21.87
CA ALA A 244 1.32 -29.03 22.82
C ALA A 244 0.76 -30.39 22.43
N GLY A 245 -0.45 -30.41 21.86
CA GLY A 245 -1.10 -31.62 21.38
C GLY A 245 -0.65 -32.09 19.98
N ASP A 246 0.03 -31.27 19.18
CA ASP A 246 0.54 -31.63 17.84
C ASP A 246 2.06 -31.46 17.76
N ARG A 247 2.76 -32.21 18.62
CA ARG A 247 4.23 -32.14 18.72
C ARG A 247 4.94 -32.55 17.42
N SER A 248 4.27 -33.34 16.56
CA SER A 248 4.77 -33.74 15.25
C SER A 248 4.58 -32.68 14.17
N GLN A 249 3.90 -31.56 14.46
CA GLN A 249 3.51 -30.52 13.50
C GLN A 249 2.80 -31.09 12.26
N SER A 250 2.02 -32.15 12.48
CA SER A 250 1.31 -32.87 11.43
C SER A 250 0.02 -32.17 11.00
N LEU A 251 -0.44 -31.16 11.76
CA LEU A 251 -1.60 -30.36 11.43
C LEU A 251 -1.30 -29.39 10.27
N TYR A 252 -2.15 -29.42 9.26
CA TYR A 252 -2.09 -28.51 8.11
C TYR A 252 -3.53 -28.11 7.69
N PRO A 253 -3.70 -27.02 6.91
CA PRO A 253 -5.02 -26.41 6.72
C PRO A 253 -6.09 -27.37 6.19
N ALA A 254 -5.69 -28.28 5.30
CA ALA A 254 -6.63 -29.22 4.72
C ALA A 254 -7.11 -30.29 5.72
N SER A 255 -6.35 -30.65 6.76
CA SER A 255 -6.86 -31.47 7.87
C SER A 255 -7.98 -30.77 8.63
N VAL A 256 -7.85 -29.46 8.83
CA VAL A 256 -8.88 -28.67 9.52
C VAL A 256 -10.16 -28.64 8.71
N LEU A 257 -10.04 -28.49 7.39
CA LEU A 257 -11.18 -28.56 6.48
C LEU A 257 -11.82 -29.95 6.48
N ASP A 258 -11.03 -31.02 6.52
CA ASP A 258 -11.54 -32.39 6.61
C ASP A 258 -12.35 -32.62 7.90
N LEU A 259 -11.96 -32.00 9.02
CA LEU A 259 -12.75 -32.03 10.26
C LEU A 259 -14.11 -31.36 10.13
N VAL A 260 -14.17 -30.23 9.42
CA VAL A 260 -15.43 -29.52 9.17
C VAL A 260 -16.32 -30.32 8.21
N CYS A 261 -15.75 -30.80 7.11
CA CYS A 261 -16.42 -31.69 6.16
C CYS A 261 -17.02 -32.92 6.83
N LYS A 262 -16.26 -33.54 7.74
CA LYS A 262 -16.70 -34.72 8.52
C LYS A 262 -17.92 -34.42 9.39
N TYR A 263 -17.96 -33.27 10.05
CA TYR A 263 -19.09 -32.86 10.89
C TYR A 263 -20.38 -32.62 10.09
N TYR A 264 -20.26 -32.03 8.90
CA TYR A 264 -21.41 -31.75 8.03
C TYR A 264 -21.75 -32.87 7.04
N HIS A 265 -21.01 -33.99 7.06
CA HIS A 265 -21.14 -35.09 6.11
C HIS A 265 -21.05 -34.63 4.64
N GLN A 266 -20.12 -33.71 4.34
CA GLN A 266 -19.94 -33.11 3.02
C GLN A 266 -18.51 -33.30 2.50
N SER A 267 -18.33 -33.30 1.18
CA SER A 267 -17.01 -33.28 0.54
C SER A 267 -16.51 -31.85 0.37
N LEU A 268 -15.19 -31.65 0.51
CA LEU A 268 -14.57 -30.34 0.30
C LEU A 268 -14.74 -29.81 -1.14
N ALA A 269 -14.93 -30.70 -2.13
CA ALA A 269 -15.19 -30.34 -3.52
C ALA A 269 -16.55 -29.60 -3.70
N ASP A 270 -17.52 -29.92 -2.85
CA ASP A 270 -18.86 -29.33 -2.87
C ASP A 270 -18.95 -28.07 -2.00
N SER A 271 -18.01 -27.92 -1.06
CA SER A 271 -17.91 -26.76 -0.20
C SER A 271 -17.22 -25.57 -0.88
N THR A 272 -17.33 -24.40 -0.26
CA THR A 272 -16.57 -23.20 -0.64
C THR A 272 -15.88 -22.67 0.60
N VAL A 273 -14.59 -22.36 0.49
CA VAL A 273 -13.79 -21.88 1.63
C VAL A 273 -13.17 -20.55 1.27
N ILE A 274 -13.22 -19.60 2.21
CA ILE A 274 -12.48 -18.35 2.14
C ILE A 274 -11.46 -18.36 3.27
N LEU A 275 -10.18 -18.39 2.94
CA LEU A 275 -9.09 -18.33 3.89
C LEU A 275 -8.43 -16.96 3.81
N VAL A 276 -8.63 -16.14 4.84
CA VAL A 276 -8.00 -14.82 4.97
C VAL A 276 -6.82 -14.92 5.93
N ILE A 277 -5.64 -14.48 5.48
CA ILE A 277 -4.41 -14.48 6.27
C ILE A 277 -3.90 -13.04 6.38
N ASP A 278 -3.99 -12.48 7.58
CA ASP A 278 -3.54 -11.12 7.90
C ASP A 278 -2.08 -11.12 8.38
N GLY A 279 -1.27 -10.22 7.82
CA GLY A 279 0.10 -10.00 8.25
C GLY A 279 1.09 -11.06 7.75
N ILE A 280 0.96 -11.53 6.51
CA ILE A 280 1.78 -12.64 6.00
C ILE A 280 3.30 -12.34 5.96
N HIS A 281 3.69 -11.06 5.89
CA HIS A 281 5.09 -10.63 5.98
C HIS A 281 5.79 -10.99 7.30
N ASN A 282 5.04 -11.33 8.37
CA ASN A 282 5.66 -11.80 9.61
C ASN A 282 6.38 -13.17 9.44
N LEU A 283 6.18 -13.83 8.29
CA LEU A 283 6.93 -15.01 7.86
C LEU A 283 8.33 -14.68 7.32
N ILE A 284 8.64 -13.42 7.05
CA ILE A 284 9.99 -12.99 6.67
C ILE A 284 10.89 -13.13 7.90
N ASP A 285 12.09 -13.67 7.71
CA ASP A 285 13.06 -13.79 8.80
C ASP A 285 13.55 -12.38 9.21
N PRO A 286 13.32 -11.94 10.45
CA PRO A 286 13.69 -10.60 10.88
C PRO A 286 15.20 -10.40 11.03
N GLN A 287 16.00 -11.48 11.16
CA GLN A 287 17.45 -11.42 11.31
C GLN A 287 18.15 -11.36 9.96
N THR A 288 17.70 -12.17 9.00
CA THR A 288 18.35 -12.32 7.68
C THR A 288 17.65 -11.53 6.57
N GLY A 289 16.38 -11.18 6.76
CA GLY A 289 15.52 -10.63 5.71
C GLY A 289 15.10 -11.65 4.65
N ASP A 290 15.31 -12.95 4.89
CA ASP A 290 14.97 -14.00 3.94
C ASP A 290 13.47 -14.28 3.87
N TYR A 291 13.00 -14.60 2.66
CA TYR A 291 11.60 -14.80 2.29
C TYR A 291 11.23 -16.27 2.12
N VAL A 292 12.16 -17.22 2.31
CA VAL A 292 11.94 -18.67 2.07
C VAL A 292 10.64 -19.19 2.69
N TYR A 293 10.37 -18.87 3.96
CA TYR A 293 9.15 -19.34 4.64
C TYR A 293 7.87 -18.68 4.12
N LEU A 294 7.94 -17.41 3.73
CA LEU A 294 6.84 -16.71 3.07
C LEU A 294 6.54 -17.35 1.70
N GLU A 295 7.57 -17.62 0.89
CA GLU A 295 7.43 -18.24 -0.42
C GLU A 295 6.87 -19.67 -0.33
N GLU A 296 7.33 -20.45 0.66
CA GLU A 296 6.78 -21.76 0.96
C GLU A 296 5.29 -21.67 1.34
N ALA A 297 4.93 -20.75 2.24
CA ALA A 297 3.56 -20.53 2.66
C ALA A 297 2.65 -20.22 1.46
N LEU A 298 3.04 -19.24 0.63
CA LEU A 298 2.26 -18.85 -0.56
C LEU A 298 2.07 -20.04 -1.51
N THR A 299 3.09 -20.86 -1.70
CA THR A 299 3.01 -22.05 -2.56
C THR A 299 2.02 -23.07 -2.00
N ARG A 300 2.20 -23.46 -0.73
CA ARG A 300 1.38 -24.48 -0.06
C ARG A 300 -0.08 -24.05 0.13
N LEU A 301 -0.32 -22.78 0.43
CA LEU A 301 -1.67 -22.23 0.54
C LEU A 301 -2.40 -22.29 -0.78
N GLY A 302 -1.70 -21.99 -1.88
CA GLY A 302 -2.27 -22.13 -3.20
C GLY A 302 -2.58 -23.58 -3.57
N ASP A 303 -1.83 -24.56 -3.05
CA ASP A 303 -2.08 -25.98 -3.32
C ASP A 303 -3.39 -26.49 -2.67
N LEU A 304 -3.95 -25.76 -1.69
CA LEU A 304 -5.26 -26.09 -1.11
C LEU A 304 -6.38 -26.08 -2.15
N THR A 305 -6.24 -25.27 -3.20
CA THR A 305 -7.22 -25.15 -4.30
C THR A 305 -7.41 -26.46 -5.09
N HIS A 306 -6.51 -27.43 -4.96
CA HIS A 306 -6.68 -28.76 -5.58
C HIS A 306 -7.77 -29.62 -4.91
N ARG A 307 -8.25 -29.26 -3.71
CA ARG A 307 -9.23 -30.06 -2.96
C ARG A 307 -10.67 -29.55 -3.02
N GLY A 308 -10.89 -28.34 -3.56
CA GLY A 308 -12.21 -27.72 -3.63
C GLY A 308 -12.11 -26.25 -4.07
N PHE A 309 -13.24 -25.55 -4.09
CA PHE A 309 -13.25 -24.13 -4.44
C PHE A 309 -12.83 -23.27 -3.25
N ILE A 310 -11.55 -22.89 -3.21
CA ILE A 310 -10.94 -22.16 -2.09
C ILE A 310 -10.39 -20.83 -2.57
N LEU A 311 -10.84 -19.74 -1.94
CA LEU A 311 -10.28 -18.41 -2.12
C LEU A 311 -9.29 -18.14 -0.99
N VAL A 312 -8.02 -17.92 -1.34
CA VAL A 312 -7.00 -17.50 -0.38
C VAL A 312 -6.73 -16.02 -0.56
N CYS A 313 -6.96 -15.23 0.50
CA CYS A 313 -6.70 -13.80 0.54
C CYS A 313 -5.62 -13.52 1.59
N CYS A 314 -4.56 -12.81 1.23
CA CYS A 314 -3.47 -12.46 2.14
C CYS A 314 -3.32 -10.95 2.25
N THR A 315 -2.94 -10.46 3.42
CA THR A 315 -2.48 -9.07 3.60
C THR A 315 -0.99 -9.04 3.88
N SER A 316 -0.33 -7.98 3.41
CA SER A 316 1.06 -7.74 3.74
C SER A 316 1.33 -6.24 3.84
N THR A 317 2.04 -5.83 4.89
CA THR A 317 2.64 -4.50 4.95
C THR A 317 3.91 -4.52 4.12
N LEU A 318 4.03 -3.53 3.24
CA LEU A 318 5.18 -3.37 2.37
C LEU A 318 6.06 -2.24 2.92
N SER A 319 7.33 -2.55 3.16
CA SER A 319 8.41 -1.56 3.35
C SER A 319 9.47 -1.66 2.25
N ILE A 320 9.34 -2.67 1.39
CA ILE A 320 10.24 -2.99 0.29
C ILE A 320 9.44 -3.26 -0.98
N PRO A 321 10.05 -3.18 -2.17
CA PRO A 321 9.35 -3.40 -3.43
C PRO A 321 8.74 -4.80 -3.56
N VAL A 322 7.49 -4.90 -4.02
CA VAL A 322 6.77 -6.19 -4.20
C VAL A 322 7.58 -7.20 -5.00
N LYS A 323 8.26 -6.76 -6.08
CA LYS A 323 9.08 -7.66 -6.92
C LYS A 323 10.18 -8.36 -6.14
N GLN A 324 10.66 -7.79 -5.03
CA GLN A 324 11.65 -8.42 -4.17
C GLN A 324 11.02 -9.49 -3.26
N LEU A 325 9.79 -9.26 -2.80
CA LEU A 325 9.06 -10.13 -1.89
C LEU A 325 8.66 -11.48 -2.51
N VAL A 326 8.53 -11.56 -3.84
CA VAL A 326 7.87 -12.70 -4.50
C VAL A 326 8.64 -13.33 -5.68
N ARG A 327 9.97 -13.27 -5.65
CA ARG A 327 10.83 -13.61 -6.80
C ARG A 327 10.74 -15.07 -7.28
N ARG A 328 10.51 -16.06 -6.41
CA ARG A 328 10.67 -17.49 -6.79
C ARG A 328 9.39 -18.25 -7.11
N SER A 329 8.21 -17.70 -6.85
CA SER A 329 6.94 -18.40 -7.10
C SER A 329 6.20 -17.84 -8.30
N ASN A 330 5.95 -18.72 -9.28
CA ASN A 330 5.24 -18.46 -10.54
C ASN A 330 3.71 -18.45 -10.41
N ARG A 331 3.17 -18.70 -9.20
CA ARG A 331 1.73 -18.72 -8.95
C ARG A 331 1.13 -17.35 -9.23
N GLU A 332 -0.02 -17.35 -9.88
CA GLU A 332 -0.74 -16.13 -10.23
C GLU A 332 -1.21 -15.42 -8.96
N ARG A 333 -1.09 -14.09 -8.96
CA ARG A 333 -1.47 -13.25 -7.82
C ARG A 333 -2.31 -12.10 -8.32
N ILE A 334 -3.47 -11.93 -7.72
CA ILE A 334 -4.36 -10.81 -7.99
C ILE A 334 -4.12 -9.80 -6.89
N TYR A 335 -3.43 -8.71 -7.24
CA TYR A 335 -3.17 -7.60 -6.34
C TYR A 335 -4.43 -6.74 -6.25
N LEU A 336 -5.03 -6.72 -5.07
CA LEU A 336 -6.26 -5.98 -4.80
C LEU A 336 -5.90 -4.57 -4.30
N PRO A 337 -6.52 -3.52 -4.83
CA PRO A 337 -6.25 -2.15 -4.42
C PRO A 337 -6.72 -1.92 -2.98
N VAL A 338 -5.97 -1.08 -2.25
CA VAL A 338 -6.38 -0.52 -0.96
C VAL A 338 -6.57 0.98 -1.18
N PRO A 339 -7.81 1.43 -1.49
CA PRO A 339 -8.09 2.83 -1.80
C PRO A 339 -7.86 3.74 -0.59
N SER A 340 -7.76 5.05 -0.84
CA SER A 340 -7.95 6.02 0.23
C SER A 340 -9.39 5.95 0.70
N LEU A 341 -9.60 6.00 2.00
CA LEU A 341 -10.94 6.13 2.55
C LEU A 341 -11.49 7.51 2.19
N LEU A 342 -12.74 7.53 1.72
CA LEU A 342 -13.59 8.72 1.79
C LEU A 342 -13.95 8.99 3.26
N SER A 343 -14.50 10.17 3.53
CA SER A 343 -15.03 10.53 4.86
C SER A 343 -15.86 9.38 5.44
N PRO A 344 -15.50 8.85 6.62
CA PRO A 344 -16.17 7.68 7.16
C PRO A 344 -17.64 7.94 7.51
N THR A 345 -18.43 6.89 7.39
CA THR A 345 -19.84 6.82 7.77
C THR A 345 -20.02 5.74 8.84
N LEU A 346 -21.03 5.91 9.69
CA LEU A 346 -21.41 4.95 10.71
C LEU A 346 -22.93 4.76 10.64
N ASN A 347 -23.40 3.56 10.27
CA ASN A 347 -24.82 3.26 10.08
C ASN A 347 -25.50 4.19 9.05
N GLY A 348 -24.78 4.53 7.98
CA GLY A 348 -25.22 5.44 6.92
C GLY A 348 -25.08 6.93 7.26
N GLU A 349 -24.72 7.29 8.50
CA GLU A 349 -24.54 8.69 8.90
C GLU A 349 -23.07 9.12 8.74
N ALA A 350 -22.83 10.23 8.04
CA ALA A 350 -21.49 10.76 7.87
C ALA A 350 -20.90 11.28 9.18
N LEU A 351 -19.71 10.80 9.56
CA LEU A 351 -19.00 11.30 10.76
C LEU A 351 -18.57 12.76 10.59
N SER A 352 -18.39 13.23 9.35
CA SER A 352 -18.11 14.63 9.03
C SER A 352 -19.17 15.61 9.56
N ARG A 353 -20.39 15.13 9.91
CA ARG A 353 -21.40 15.94 10.59
C ARG A 353 -20.89 16.58 11.89
N HIS A 354 -20.00 15.90 12.61
CA HIS A 354 -19.40 16.39 13.85
C HIS A 354 -18.39 17.54 13.61
N LEU A 355 -18.04 17.79 12.35
CA LEU A 355 -17.12 18.84 11.91
C LEU A 355 -17.85 20.02 11.26
N GLN A 356 -19.18 19.95 11.12
CA GLN A 356 -19.98 21.02 10.49
C GLN A 356 -19.77 22.36 11.19
N GLY A 357 -19.60 23.42 10.39
CA GLY A 357 -19.31 24.76 10.88
C GLY A 357 -17.89 24.95 11.43
N ARG A 358 -16.99 23.95 11.29
CA ARG A 358 -15.60 24.00 11.78
C ARG A 358 -14.60 23.72 10.63
N PRO A 359 -14.29 24.72 9.78
CA PRO A 359 -13.42 24.56 8.62
C PRO A 359 -12.04 23.98 8.94
N ALA A 360 -11.46 24.33 10.09
CA ALA A 360 -10.16 23.81 10.51
C ALA A 360 -10.19 22.29 10.79
N LEU A 361 -11.28 21.77 11.35
CA LEU A 361 -11.45 20.33 11.56
C LEU A 361 -11.69 19.58 10.26
N LEU A 362 -12.45 20.16 9.32
CA LEU A 362 -12.60 19.61 7.98
C LEU A 362 -11.26 19.55 7.24
N GLN A 363 -10.43 20.59 7.38
CA GLN A 363 -9.08 20.56 6.83
C GLN A 363 -8.21 19.49 7.50
N ALA A 364 -8.31 19.31 8.83
CA ALA A 364 -7.57 18.28 9.56
C ALA A 364 -8.00 16.85 9.16
N GLU A 365 -9.28 16.61 8.89
CA GLU A 365 -9.77 15.34 8.32
C GLU A 365 -9.16 15.10 6.94
N ASN A 366 -9.21 16.12 6.07
CA ASN A 366 -8.60 16.05 4.74
C ASN A 366 -7.08 15.82 4.81
N ASP A 367 -6.41 16.36 5.83
CA ASP A 367 -4.98 16.18 6.08
C ASP A 367 -4.63 14.76 6.55
N CYS A 368 -5.60 13.99 7.06
CA CYS A 368 -5.42 12.55 7.23
C CYS A 368 -5.35 11.80 5.89
N GLY A 369 -5.78 12.42 4.77
CA GLY A 369 -5.54 11.97 3.40
C GLY A 369 -6.17 10.61 3.06
N GLY A 370 -7.28 10.26 3.73
CA GLY A 370 -7.92 8.94 3.58
C GLY A 370 -7.11 7.78 4.18
N HIS A 371 -6.09 8.07 5.00
CA HIS A 371 -5.29 7.05 5.66
C HIS A 371 -6.04 6.48 6.87
N GLY A 372 -6.38 5.19 6.81
CA GLY A 372 -7.22 4.50 7.81
C GLY A 372 -6.86 4.80 9.26
N ARG A 373 -5.63 4.46 9.69
CA ARG A 373 -5.21 4.67 11.09
C ARG A 373 -5.15 6.15 11.49
N ALA A 374 -4.88 7.05 10.54
CA ALA A 374 -4.84 8.48 10.84
C ALA A 374 -6.26 9.00 11.12
N LEU A 375 -7.22 8.62 10.28
CA LEU A 375 -8.63 8.94 10.46
C LEU A 375 -9.19 8.33 11.76
N GLU A 376 -8.82 7.10 12.11
CA GLU A 376 -9.26 6.45 13.35
C GLU A 376 -8.82 7.29 14.56
N ILE A 377 -7.53 7.63 14.62
CA ILE A 377 -6.98 8.45 15.71
C ILE A 377 -7.67 9.83 15.73
N PHE A 378 -7.87 10.46 14.58
CA PHE A 378 -8.53 11.75 14.47
C PHE A 378 -9.96 11.72 15.02
N TYR A 379 -10.81 10.80 14.55
CA TYR A 379 -12.20 10.70 15.02
C TYR A 379 -12.30 10.24 16.47
N ASP A 380 -11.43 9.33 16.93
CA ASP A 380 -11.38 8.95 18.34
C ASP A 380 -11.10 10.15 19.24
N GLN A 381 -10.33 11.14 18.79
CA GLN A 381 -10.13 12.37 19.55
C GLN A 381 -11.32 13.31 19.43
N VAL A 382 -11.80 13.59 18.21
CA VAL A 382 -12.87 14.56 17.96
C VAL A 382 -14.20 14.17 18.61
N LEU A 383 -14.52 12.87 18.63
CA LEU A 383 -15.78 12.37 19.20
C LEU A 383 -15.76 12.34 20.74
N ASN A 384 -14.59 12.17 21.34
CA ASN A 384 -14.44 12.07 22.80
C ASN A 384 -14.11 13.41 23.46
N TYR A 385 -13.51 14.34 22.73
CA TYR A 385 -13.08 15.64 23.25
C TYR A 385 -13.34 16.75 22.24
N PRO A 386 -13.93 17.90 22.64
CA PRO A 386 -13.97 19.06 21.79
C PRO A 386 -12.53 19.53 21.51
N ALA A 387 -12.11 19.45 20.24
CA ALA A 387 -10.79 19.93 19.85
C ALA A 387 -10.77 21.47 19.93
N GLU A 388 -10.21 22.02 21.02
CA GLU A 388 -10.02 23.47 21.20
C GLU A 388 -8.81 23.99 20.41
N ASN A 389 -7.84 23.12 20.09
CA ASN A 389 -6.64 23.45 19.32
C ASN A 389 -6.34 22.35 18.30
N ILE A 390 -6.43 22.69 17.00
CA ILE A 390 -6.29 21.74 15.89
C ILE A 390 -4.83 21.33 15.71
N SER A 391 -3.91 22.27 15.91
CA SER A 391 -2.47 21.98 15.85
C SER A 391 -2.05 20.93 16.88
N TYR A 392 -2.63 21.00 18.08
CA TYR A 392 -2.42 20.01 19.13
C TYR A 392 -3.05 18.66 18.78
N LEU A 393 -4.30 18.64 18.33
CA LEU A 393 -4.98 17.44 17.83
C LEU A 393 -4.12 16.71 16.80
N MET A 394 -3.66 17.45 15.80
CA MET A 394 -2.88 16.87 14.71
C MET A 394 -1.47 16.44 15.14
N SER A 395 -0.86 17.13 16.10
CA SER A 395 0.39 16.68 16.74
C SER A 395 0.22 15.36 17.50
N MET A 396 -0.96 15.12 18.11
CA MET A 396 -1.28 13.82 18.73
C MET A 396 -1.46 12.71 17.69
N VAL A 397 -2.12 13.01 16.56
CA VAL A 397 -2.24 12.08 15.43
C VAL A 397 -0.84 11.70 14.92
N GLU A 398 0.03 12.69 14.69
CA GLU A 398 1.43 12.50 14.32
C GLU A 398 2.17 11.61 15.34
N GLY A 399 2.09 11.94 16.63
CA GLY A 399 2.79 11.22 17.68
C GLY A 399 2.40 9.75 17.76
N LYS A 400 1.10 9.44 17.63
CA LYS A 400 0.57 8.08 17.62
C LYS A 400 0.93 7.30 16.35
N LEU A 401 0.90 7.93 15.18
CA LEU A 401 1.33 7.28 13.94
C LEU A 401 2.83 6.97 13.97
N LYS A 402 3.65 7.93 14.41
CA LYS A 402 5.10 7.77 14.49
C LYS A 402 5.50 6.65 15.44
N SER A 403 4.85 6.54 16.60
CA SER A 403 5.16 5.48 17.56
C SER A 403 4.74 4.08 17.08
N GLN A 404 3.66 3.99 16.28
CA GLN A 404 3.17 2.71 15.76
C GLN A 404 3.94 2.25 14.51
N TYR A 405 4.49 3.19 13.73
CA TYR A 405 4.98 2.92 12.39
C TYR A 405 6.29 3.64 12.08
N GLU A 406 7.24 3.64 13.03
CA GLU A 406 8.55 4.28 12.89
C GLU A 406 9.31 3.83 11.62
N SER A 407 9.10 2.59 11.18
CA SER A 407 9.73 1.99 10.01
C SER A 407 8.97 2.17 8.68
N ALA A 408 7.87 2.94 8.65
CA ALA A 408 7.06 3.13 7.44
C ALA A 408 7.84 3.75 6.26
N PHE A 409 8.89 4.53 6.55
CA PHE A 409 9.83 5.05 5.57
C PHE A 409 11.26 4.61 5.91
N PRO A 410 11.82 3.62 5.19
CA PRO A 410 13.21 3.24 5.35
C PRO A 410 14.14 4.44 5.15
N SER A 411 15.23 4.50 5.93
CA SER A 411 16.25 5.56 5.83
C SER A 411 16.97 5.59 4.48
N THR A 412 16.88 4.50 3.70
CA THR A 412 17.46 4.38 2.36
C THR A 412 16.66 5.08 1.27
N LEU A 413 15.41 5.48 1.53
CA LEU A 413 14.60 6.18 0.53
C LEU A 413 15.15 7.61 0.29
N PRO A 414 15.22 8.08 -0.97
CA PRO A 414 15.63 9.43 -1.33
C PRO A 414 14.52 10.44 -0.99
N LYS A 415 14.37 10.69 0.31
CA LYS A 415 13.27 11.46 0.91
C LYS A 415 13.07 12.82 0.23
N VAL A 416 14.15 13.59 0.04
CA VAL A 416 14.06 14.97 -0.45
C VAL A 416 13.51 14.99 -1.88
N GLU A 417 13.98 14.08 -2.73
CA GLU A 417 13.61 13.95 -4.14
C GLU A 417 12.16 13.47 -4.29
N ILE A 418 11.75 12.52 -3.45
CA ILE A 418 10.37 12.04 -3.41
C ILE A 418 9.42 13.16 -2.98
N VAL A 419 9.75 13.85 -1.89
CA VAL A 419 8.92 14.95 -1.37
C VAL A 419 8.84 16.10 -2.37
N LYS A 420 9.93 16.43 -3.08
CA LYS A 420 9.91 17.41 -4.19
C LYS A 420 8.92 17.01 -5.28
N ALA A 421 8.97 15.76 -5.73
CA ALA A 421 8.08 15.26 -6.76
C ALA A 421 6.59 15.28 -6.33
N VAL A 422 6.31 14.89 -5.10
CA VAL A 422 4.94 14.90 -4.51
C VAL A 422 4.43 16.32 -4.31
N LEU A 423 5.17 17.18 -3.59
CA LEU A 423 4.71 18.54 -3.27
C LEU A 423 4.62 19.44 -4.50
N GLY A 424 5.55 19.31 -5.44
CA GLY A 424 5.56 20.13 -6.65
C GLY A 424 4.69 19.59 -7.79
N ASN A 425 3.95 18.50 -7.56
CA ASN A 425 3.04 17.86 -8.51
C ASN A 425 3.72 17.49 -9.84
N LYS A 426 4.89 16.85 -9.76
CA LYS A 426 5.67 16.49 -10.96
C LYS A 426 5.00 15.36 -11.74
N LEU A 427 4.77 15.57 -13.03
CA LEU A 427 4.37 14.49 -13.94
C LEU A 427 5.55 13.54 -14.15
N LEU A 428 5.31 12.26 -13.94
CA LEU A 428 6.30 11.18 -14.05
C LEU A 428 5.74 10.02 -14.88
N TYR A 429 6.64 9.21 -15.42
CA TYR A 429 6.27 7.93 -16.03
C TYR A 429 6.49 6.79 -15.03
N SER A 430 5.58 5.83 -15.01
CA SER A 430 5.61 4.70 -14.07
C SER A 430 6.94 3.91 -14.13
N ASN A 431 7.52 3.78 -15.32
CA ASN A 431 8.79 3.10 -15.59
C ASN A 431 10.03 4.00 -15.56
N SER A 432 9.89 5.27 -15.17
CA SER A 432 11.00 6.23 -15.10
C SER A 432 11.60 6.32 -13.70
N THR A 433 12.84 6.80 -13.63
CA THR A 433 13.50 7.13 -12.36
C THR A 433 12.96 8.44 -11.80
N ILE A 434 12.86 8.53 -10.48
CA ILE A 434 12.58 9.78 -9.80
C ILE A 434 13.80 10.70 -10.01
N PRO A 435 13.61 11.96 -10.46
CA PRO A 435 14.71 12.88 -10.74
C PRO A 435 15.72 12.99 -9.60
N GLY A 436 17.01 12.93 -9.93
CA GLY A 436 18.09 12.95 -8.94
C GLY A 436 18.35 11.61 -8.25
N THR A 437 17.67 10.53 -8.67
CA THR A 437 17.80 9.20 -8.06
C THR A 437 17.89 8.11 -9.11
N THR A 438 18.25 6.90 -8.69
CA THR A 438 18.15 5.67 -9.50
C THR A 438 16.86 4.88 -9.23
N LEU A 439 16.01 5.35 -8.31
CA LEU A 439 14.80 4.65 -7.87
C LEU A 439 13.69 4.83 -8.92
N LEU A 440 13.13 3.72 -9.40
CA LEU A 440 12.00 3.75 -10.32
C LEU A 440 10.70 4.13 -9.60
N VAL A 441 9.79 4.81 -10.30
CA VAL A 441 8.46 5.17 -9.78
C VAL A 441 7.66 3.93 -9.38
N ASP A 442 7.60 2.91 -10.24
CA ASP A 442 6.95 1.64 -9.93
C ASP A 442 7.58 0.93 -8.72
N GLU A 443 8.90 1.03 -8.57
CA GLU A 443 9.61 0.44 -7.44
C GLU A 443 9.21 1.15 -6.13
N LEU A 444 9.19 2.48 -6.13
CA LEU A 444 8.72 3.27 -4.99
C LEU A 444 7.26 2.97 -4.64
N CYS A 445 6.36 2.99 -5.62
CA CYS A 445 4.93 2.79 -5.40
C CYS A 445 4.61 1.36 -4.94
N SER A 446 5.47 0.40 -5.28
CA SER A 446 5.36 -0.97 -4.77
C SER A 446 5.70 -1.12 -3.28
N THR A 447 6.04 -0.03 -2.56
CA THR A 447 6.04 0.00 -1.08
C THR A 447 4.64 0.25 -0.50
N GLY A 448 3.66 0.62 -1.35
CA GLY A 448 2.25 0.68 -0.97
C GLY A 448 1.82 1.86 -0.09
N LEU A 449 2.74 2.70 0.37
CA LEU A 449 2.41 3.93 1.11
C LEU A 449 2.28 5.14 0.18
N ILE A 450 3.14 5.21 -0.85
CA ILE A 450 3.09 6.21 -1.92
C ILE A 450 2.42 5.58 -3.13
N ARG A 451 1.48 6.30 -3.74
CA ARG A 451 0.70 5.81 -4.87
C ARG A 451 1.07 6.55 -6.14
N PHE A 452 0.92 5.85 -7.26
CA PHE A 452 0.95 6.45 -8.58
C PHE A 452 -0.48 6.68 -9.03
N ILE A 453 -0.83 7.93 -9.30
CA ILE A 453 -2.14 8.34 -9.81
C ILE A 453 -2.00 8.60 -11.30
N PRO A 454 -2.54 7.71 -12.17
CA PRO A 454 -2.47 7.90 -13.61
C PRO A 454 -3.12 9.23 -14.00
N SER A 455 -2.51 9.91 -14.98
CA SER A 455 -3.12 11.12 -15.53
C SER A 455 -4.20 10.76 -16.54
N ASN A 456 -5.41 11.30 -16.34
CA ASN A 456 -6.54 11.10 -17.24
C ASN A 456 -6.64 12.17 -18.34
N GLU A 457 -5.61 12.99 -18.55
CA GLU A 457 -5.69 14.03 -19.57
C GLU A 457 -5.59 13.42 -20.98
N PRO A 458 -6.49 13.81 -21.92
CA PRO A 458 -6.65 13.15 -23.21
C PRO A 458 -5.41 13.21 -24.14
N ASN A 459 -4.43 14.06 -23.82
CA ASN A 459 -3.20 14.22 -24.60
C ASN A 459 -1.96 13.61 -23.93
N HIS A 460 -2.12 12.88 -22.83
CA HIS A 460 -1.00 12.31 -22.10
C HIS A 460 -0.63 10.92 -22.61
N MET A 461 0.67 10.66 -22.67
CA MET A 461 1.19 9.33 -22.98
C MET A 461 0.74 8.33 -21.92
N ILE A 462 0.27 7.18 -22.38
CA ILE A 462 -0.11 6.03 -21.53
C ILE A 462 1.04 5.73 -20.56
N GLY A 463 0.73 5.60 -19.27
CA GLY A 463 1.72 5.32 -18.22
C GLY A 463 2.33 6.55 -17.56
N SER A 464 1.84 7.77 -17.85
CA SER A 464 2.18 8.99 -17.11
C SER A 464 1.19 9.29 -15.98
N GLY A 465 1.66 9.97 -14.94
CA GLY A 465 0.90 10.22 -13.72
C GLY A 465 1.69 10.95 -12.65
N TYR A 466 1.13 10.98 -11.44
CA TYR A 466 1.65 11.76 -10.31
C TYR A 466 1.86 10.86 -9.09
N LEU A 467 2.81 11.23 -8.25
CA LEU A 467 2.99 10.58 -6.95
C LEU A 467 2.06 11.23 -5.91
N GLU A 468 1.31 10.39 -5.20
CA GLU A 468 0.43 10.81 -4.10
C GLU A 468 0.86 10.11 -2.80
N LEU A 469 0.90 10.88 -1.70
CA LEU A 469 1.19 10.38 -0.36
C LEU A 469 0.19 11.02 0.61
N PRO A 470 -0.50 10.27 1.50
CA PRO A 470 -1.42 10.91 2.44
C PRO A 470 -0.74 12.02 3.22
N TYR A 471 -1.41 13.16 3.34
CA TYR A 471 -0.76 14.40 3.75
C TYR A 471 -0.09 14.30 5.13
N ILE A 472 -0.73 13.64 6.08
CA ILE A 472 -0.17 13.38 7.42
C ILE A 472 1.20 12.68 7.37
N TRP A 473 1.42 11.78 6.41
CA TRP A 473 2.70 11.12 6.21
C TRP A 473 3.74 12.04 5.58
N LEU A 474 3.33 12.85 4.61
CA LEU A 474 4.19 13.89 4.04
C LEU A 474 4.69 14.82 5.14
N TRP A 475 3.78 15.29 5.98
CA TRP A 475 4.09 16.13 7.13
C TRP A 475 5.02 15.44 8.12
N LEU A 476 4.70 14.22 8.57
CA LEU A 476 5.56 13.41 9.44
C LEU A 476 6.97 13.25 8.89
N TRP A 477 7.08 13.04 7.58
CA TRP A 477 8.35 12.83 6.93
C TRP A 477 9.15 14.14 6.84
N CYS A 478 8.53 15.26 6.48
CA CYS A 478 9.23 16.48 6.07
C CYS A 478 9.18 17.67 7.05
N LYS A 479 8.43 17.61 8.16
CA LYS A 479 8.24 18.73 9.12
C LYS A 479 9.54 19.38 9.62
N LYS A 480 10.58 18.57 9.84
CA LYS A 480 11.88 19.04 10.37
C LYS A 480 12.85 19.52 9.29
N ASP A 481 12.49 19.39 8.03
CA ASP A 481 13.35 19.73 6.92
C ASP A 481 13.21 21.22 6.58
N LEU A 482 14.33 21.95 6.60
CA LEU A 482 14.37 23.40 6.38
C LEU A 482 13.80 23.79 5.01
N LEU A 483 13.91 22.93 4.00
CA LEU A 483 13.36 23.20 2.67
C LEU A 483 11.83 23.27 2.71
N PHE A 484 11.19 22.37 3.47
CA PHE A 484 9.75 22.19 3.47
C PHE A 484 9.04 22.99 4.58
N GLN A 485 9.74 23.39 5.64
CA GLN A 485 9.20 24.29 6.67
C GLN A 485 8.70 25.62 6.08
N LYS A 486 9.38 26.12 5.06
CA LYS A 486 9.00 27.39 4.38
C LYS A 486 7.69 27.30 3.61
N LEU A 487 7.18 26.10 3.35
CA LEU A 487 5.90 25.88 2.68
C LEU A 487 4.70 25.95 3.64
N GLN A 488 4.94 26.13 4.95
CA GLN A 488 3.90 26.28 5.98
C GLN A 488 2.86 25.16 5.93
N LEU A 489 3.38 23.93 5.88
CA LEU A 489 2.60 22.70 5.75
C LEU A 489 1.64 22.48 6.94
N ASP A 490 1.91 23.02 8.11
CA ASP A 490 1.14 22.80 9.35
C ASP A 490 0.39 24.03 9.86
N ASP A 491 0.13 25.03 9.00
CA ASP A 491 -0.56 26.25 9.42
C ASP A 491 -2.09 26.08 9.47
N TYR A 492 -2.58 25.59 10.61
CA TYR A 492 -4.01 25.61 10.93
C TYR A 492 -4.49 26.97 11.45
N ALA A 493 -3.59 27.90 11.79
CA ALA A 493 -3.95 29.16 12.41
C ALA A 493 -4.80 30.04 11.47
N PHE A 494 -4.61 29.91 10.15
CA PHE A 494 -5.49 30.54 9.17
C PHE A 494 -6.94 30.03 9.26
N HIS A 495 -7.13 28.74 9.54
CA HIS A 495 -8.46 28.11 9.63
C HIS A 495 -9.13 28.26 11.01
N GLU A 496 -8.33 28.45 12.06
CA GLU A 496 -8.81 28.72 13.43
C GLU A 496 -9.32 30.16 13.60
N GLN A 497 -8.92 31.08 12.71
CA GLN A 497 -9.42 32.45 12.64
C GLN A 497 -10.70 32.53 11.80
N ASP A 498 -11.59 33.48 12.11
CA ASP A 498 -12.85 33.69 11.37
C ASP A 498 -12.56 33.90 9.87
N PRO A 499 -13.03 32.99 8.97
CA PRO A 499 -12.76 33.06 7.53
C PRO A 499 -13.36 34.31 6.86
N THR A 500 -14.22 35.07 7.56
CA THR A 500 -14.79 36.33 7.07
C THR A 500 -13.86 37.54 7.26
N VAL A 501 -12.78 37.41 8.04
CA VAL A 501 -11.83 38.49 8.32
C VAL A 501 -10.43 38.07 7.86
N PRO A 502 -9.96 38.44 6.65
CA PRO A 502 -8.58 38.20 6.29
C PRO A 502 -7.68 39.07 7.16
N THR A 503 -6.97 38.46 8.09
CA THR A 503 -5.94 39.15 8.85
C THR A 503 -4.79 39.54 7.91
N ALA A 504 -4.09 40.64 8.21
CA ALA A 504 -2.89 41.05 7.48
C ALA A 504 -1.80 39.94 7.45
N PHE A 505 -1.87 38.98 8.37
CA PHE A 505 -1.05 37.77 8.42
C PHE A 505 -1.26 36.83 7.22
N GLY A 506 -2.49 36.68 6.72
CA GLY A 506 -2.79 35.77 5.60
C GLY A 506 -2.14 36.19 4.28
N TRP A 507 -2.02 37.49 4.02
CA TRP A 507 -1.42 38.01 2.79
C TRP A 507 0.08 37.75 2.73
N SER A 508 0.84 38.15 3.75
CA SER A 508 2.30 37.92 3.78
C SER A 508 2.65 36.43 3.73
N ASN A 509 1.84 35.58 4.36
CA ASN A 509 2.00 34.12 4.30
C ASN A 509 1.79 33.57 2.89
N LEU A 510 0.75 34.02 2.17
CA LEU A 510 0.49 33.60 0.80
C LEU A 510 1.63 33.97 -0.16
N GLU A 511 2.15 35.19 -0.05
CA GLU A 511 3.29 35.63 -0.86
C GLU A 511 4.55 34.79 -0.60
N ASN A 512 4.84 34.55 0.68
CA ASN A 512 5.96 33.70 1.09
C ASN A 512 5.76 32.27 0.57
N PHE A 513 4.56 31.70 0.70
CA PHE A 513 4.26 30.38 0.14
C PHE A 513 4.53 30.34 -1.37
N ARG A 514 4.09 31.34 -2.13
CA ARG A 514 4.20 31.35 -3.60
C ARG A 514 5.65 31.40 -4.09
N ILE A 515 6.50 32.23 -3.48
CA ILE A 515 7.93 32.24 -3.86
C ILE A 515 8.60 30.91 -3.52
N ASN A 516 8.32 30.34 -2.34
CA ASN A 516 8.90 29.08 -1.91
C ASN A 516 8.38 27.91 -2.74
N PHE A 517 7.13 27.97 -3.20
CA PHE A 517 6.58 26.98 -4.11
C PHE A 517 7.22 27.05 -5.50
N ARG A 518 7.48 28.24 -6.04
CA ARG A 518 8.22 28.37 -7.31
C ARG A 518 9.68 27.93 -7.19
N GLN A 519 10.32 28.18 -6.05
CA GLN A 519 11.63 27.61 -5.71
C GLN A 519 11.56 26.07 -5.71
N LEU A 520 10.59 25.48 -5.00
CA LEU A 520 10.37 24.04 -5.00
C LEU A 520 10.24 23.50 -6.43
N LYS A 521 9.45 24.16 -7.28
CA LYS A 521 9.25 23.74 -8.68
C LYS A 521 10.54 23.74 -9.50
N SER A 522 11.45 24.69 -9.24
CA SER A 522 12.78 24.69 -9.89
C SER A 522 13.66 23.51 -9.45
N MET A 523 13.52 23.08 -8.20
CA MET A 523 14.33 22.00 -7.61
C MET A 523 13.82 20.59 -7.97
N MET A 524 12.66 20.48 -8.63
CA MET A 524 12.13 19.22 -9.16
C MET A 524 12.87 18.71 -10.41
N TYR A 525 13.66 19.59 -11.02
CA TYR A 525 14.44 19.35 -12.23
C TYR A 525 15.92 19.47 -11.91
N THR A 526 16.78 18.93 -12.76
CA THR A 526 18.22 19.08 -12.59
C THR A 526 18.63 20.53 -12.84
N ASP A 527 19.63 21.01 -12.10
CA ASP A 527 20.17 22.35 -12.32
C ASP A 527 20.82 22.42 -13.70
N GLY A 528 20.44 23.41 -14.50
CA GLY A 528 20.83 23.57 -15.88
C GLY A 528 20.05 22.73 -16.90
N GLU A 529 19.03 21.97 -16.49
CA GLU A 529 18.15 21.22 -17.39
C GLU A 529 17.35 22.19 -18.28
N ILE A 530 17.25 21.93 -19.59
CA ILE A 530 16.44 22.72 -20.50
C ILE A 530 15.01 22.17 -20.46
N ILE A 531 14.05 22.97 -20.01
CA ILE A 531 12.65 22.58 -19.84
C ILE A 531 11.70 23.62 -20.44
N GLN A 532 10.44 23.25 -20.61
CA GLN A 532 9.38 24.15 -21.06
C GLN A 532 8.71 24.89 -19.90
N ILE A 533 8.27 26.13 -20.14
CA ILE A 533 7.38 26.86 -19.24
C ILE A 533 6.11 26.05 -18.93
N GLY A 534 5.57 25.33 -19.91
CA GLY A 534 4.42 24.45 -19.72
C GLY A 534 4.68 23.28 -18.78
N GLU A 535 5.93 22.84 -18.62
CA GLU A 535 6.30 21.76 -17.70
C GLU A 535 6.43 22.26 -16.26
N ILE A 536 7.03 23.43 -16.05
CA ILE A 536 7.19 23.98 -14.70
C ILE A 536 5.87 24.59 -14.18
N HIS A 537 5.08 25.21 -15.06
CA HIS A 537 3.76 25.75 -14.72
C HIS A 537 2.60 24.79 -15.01
N ARG A 538 2.90 23.49 -15.17
CA ARG A 538 1.88 22.46 -15.41
C ARG A 538 0.70 22.60 -14.45
N GLY A 539 -0.50 22.42 -14.99
CA GLY A 539 -1.77 22.53 -14.28
C GLY A 539 -2.35 23.94 -14.25
N ALA A 540 -1.60 24.98 -14.64
CA ALA A 540 -2.13 26.32 -14.85
C ALA A 540 -2.79 26.44 -16.24
N ARG A 541 -3.67 27.42 -16.38
CA ARG A 541 -4.18 27.85 -17.70
C ARG A 541 -3.18 28.80 -18.34
N MET A 542 -2.77 28.55 -19.58
CA MET A 542 -1.70 29.29 -20.24
C MET A 542 -1.92 29.40 -21.74
N GLY A 543 -1.46 30.52 -22.32
CA GLY A 543 -1.37 30.71 -23.78
C GLY A 543 -0.15 29.99 -24.38
N GLU A 544 0.41 30.56 -25.45
CA GLU A 544 1.55 30.00 -26.18
C GLU A 544 2.88 30.01 -25.42
N ALA A 545 2.98 30.76 -24.30
CA ALA A 545 4.14 30.77 -23.41
C ALA A 545 4.57 29.37 -22.96
N LYS A 546 3.64 28.41 -22.94
CA LYS A 546 3.90 27.00 -22.60
C LYS A 546 5.05 26.39 -23.40
N HIS A 547 5.29 26.85 -24.63
CA HIS A 547 6.30 26.32 -25.54
C HIS A 547 7.69 26.97 -25.38
N ILE A 548 7.82 27.99 -24.53
CA ILE A 548 9.09 28.68 -24.30
C ILE A 548 10.05 27.72 -23.56
N MET A 549 11.21 27.48 -24.16
CA MET A 549 12.31 26.68 -23.58
C MET A 549 13.27 27.59 -22.80
N PHE A 550 13.65 27.17 -21.60
CA PHE A 550 14.64 27.88 -20.80
C PHE A 550 15.51 26.88 -20.02
N LYS A 551 16.71 27.33 -19.66
CA LYS A 551 17.59 26.60 -18.76
C LYS A 551 17.12 26.82 -17.31
N ASN A 552 16.64 25.76 -16.67
CA ASN A 552 16.20 25.81 -15.29
C ASN A 552 17.39 25.93 -14.34
N HIS A 553 17.31 26.87 -13.40
CA HIS A 553 18.26 27.00 -12.29
C HIS A 553 17.54 26.78 -10.97
N HIS A 554 18.21 26.13 -10.01
CA HIS A 554 17.69 26.02 -8.64
C HIS A 554 17.64 27.42 -8.00
N LEU A 555 16.43 27.88 -7.72
CA LEU A 555 16.19 29.27 -7.32
C LEU A 555 16.50 29.52 -5.85
N ASN A 556 16.92 30.74 -5.55
CA ASN A 556 16.97 31.29 -4.20
C ASN A 556 15.85 32.33 -4.01
N CYS A 557 15.08 32.19 -2.93
CA CYS A 557 14.06 33.17 -2.55
C CYS A 557 14.71 34.37 -1.85
N VAL A 558 14.40 35.57 -2.33
CA VAL A 558 14.86 36.84 -1.73
C VAL A 558 13.73 37.86 -1.64
N GLN A 559 13.88 38.85 -0.76
CA GLN A 559 12.99 40.00 -0.68
C GLN A 559 13.74 41.27 -1.07
N LEU A 560 13.22 42.02 -2.04
CA LEU A 560 13.77 43.31 -2.44
C LEU A 560 13.50 44.36 -1.37
N THR A 561 14.50 45.19 -1.09
CA THR A 561 14.37 46.29 -0.12
C THR A 561 13.76 47.54 -0.75
N ASN A 562 13.92 47.70 -2.07
CA ASN A 562 13.36 48.81 -2.85
C ASN A 562 12.23 48.34 -3.78
N GLN A 563 11.26 49.23 -4.02
CA GLN A 563 10.21 49.01 -5.01
C GLN A 563 10.83 48.99 -6.41
N THR A 564 10.96 47.80 -6.98
CA THR A 564 11.73 47.59 -8.20
C THR A 564 10.80 47.41 -9.41
N ASN A 565 11.13 48.08 -10.52
CA ASN A 565 10.41 47.89 -11.79
C ASN A 565 10.66 46.49 -12.33
N THR A 566 9.61 45.68 -12.43
CA THR A 566 9.69 44.26 -12.82
C THR A 566 9.83 44.01 -14.32
N ARG A 567 9.72 45.07 -15.14
CA ARG A 567 9.74 44.96 -16.61
C ARG A 567 11.15 44.78 -17.15
N THR A 568 11.28 44.00 -18.20
CA THR A 568 12.52 43.99 -18.99
C THR A 568 12.64 45.30 -19.77
N THR A 569 13.77 46.00 -19.60
CA THR A 569 14.13 47.22 -20.32
C THR A 569 15.47 47.05 -20.99
N ASN A 570 15.85 47.98 -21.87
CA ASN A 570 17.18 47.95 -22.48
C ASN A 570 18.29 48.15 -21.43
N GLU A 571 18.02 48.92 -20.38
CA GLU A 571 18.97 49.23 -19.30
C GLU A 571 19.27 48.00 -18.44
N ASN A 572 18.23 47.23 -18.09
CA ASN A 572 18.40 46.05 -17.25
C ASN A 572 18.66 44.77 -18.06
N GLY A 573 18.79 44.83 -19.39
CA GLY A 573 18.87 43.65 -20.25
C GLY A 573 20.16 42.83 -20.12
N LYS A 574 21.26 43.41 -19.60
CA LYS A 574 22.54 42.70 -19.42
C LYS A 574 22.87 42.44 -17.95
N VAL A 575 22.69 43.46 -17.11
CA VAL A 575 22.94 43.42 -15.67
C VAL A 575 21.74 44.06 -15.01
N TRP A 576 21.22 43.44 -13.96
CA TRP A 576 20.11 43.99 -13.19
C TRP A 576 20.39 43.87 -11.70
N GLU A 577 21.21 44.78 -11.21
CA GLU A 577 21.59 44.87 -9.80
C GLU A 577 20.44 45.45 -8.97
N VAL A 578 20.05 44.71 -7.93
CA VAL A 578 19.00 45.09 -7.00
C VAL A 578 19.43 44.80 -5.56
N HIS A 579 18.93 45.61 -4.64
CA HIS A 579 19.14 45.39 -3.20
C HIS A 579 18.12 44.39 -2.67
N ALA A 580 18.62 43.36 -2.00
CA ALA A 580 17.81 42.25 -1.52
C ALA A 580 18.25 41.78 -0.13
N LYS A 581 17.30 41.15 0.57
CA LYS A 581 17.49 40.52 1.87
C LYS A 581 17.13 39.04 1.78
N TRP A 582 17.95 38.20 2.42
CA TRP A 582 17.66 36.79 2.64
C TRP A 582 17.06 36.57 4.03
N ALA A 583 16.34 35.46 4.19
CA ALA A 583 15.89 35.02 5.50
C ALA A 583 17.11 34.85 6.43
N GLY A 584 17.21 35.69 7.47
CA GLY A 584 18.26 35.60 8.50
C GLY A 584 19.64 36.16 8.12
N GLN A 585 19.79 36.88 7.01
CA GLN A 585 21.07 37.51 6.62
C GLN A 585 20.96 39.04 6.47
N SER A 586 22.12 39.70 6.43
CA SER A 586 22.24 41.13 6.12
C SER A 586 21.82 41.43 4.68
N GLU A 587 21.36 42.65 4.45
CA GLU A 587 21.06 43.16 3.11
C GLU A 587 22.32 43.13 2.22
N GLY A 588 22.13 42.86 0.93
CA GLY A 588 23.20 42.85 -0.07
C GLY A 588 22.67 43.15 -1.47
N GLN A 589 23.58 43.30 -2.42
CA GLN A 589 23.23 43.44 -3.83
C GLN A 589 23.28 42.08 -4.53
N ILE A 590 22.31 41.85 -5.41
CA ILE A 590 22.26 40.68 -6.30
C ILE A 590 22.01 41.14 -7.73
N ASP A 591 22.47 40.35 -8.69
CA ASP A 591 22.14 40.53 -10.11
C ASP A 591 21.06 39.53 -10.52
N LEU A 592 19.86 40.01 -10.83
CA LEU A 592 18.75 39.16 -11.25
C LEU A 592 18.99 38.50 -12.62
N ARG A 593 19.92 39.01 -13.44
CA ARG A 593 20.29 38.38 -14.73
C ARG A 593 21.13 37.13 -14.60
N LYS A 594 21.54 36.75 -13.38
CA LYS A 594 22.10 35.42 -13.09
C LYS A 594 21.05 34.30 -13.08
N CYS A 595 19.76 34.62 -13.21
CA CYS A 595 18.65 33.68 -13.39
C CYS A 595 18.45 32.64 -12.26
N ASN A 596 19.11 32.80 -11.12
CA ASN A 596 19.10 31.87 -9.99
C ASN A 596 18.36 32.41 -8.75
N HIS A 597 17.54 33.45 -8.93
CA HIS A 597 16.75 34.07 -7.86
C HIS A 597 15.30 34.27 -8.27
N ILE A 598 14.38 34.07 -7.33
CA ILE A 598 13.04 34.64 -7.36
C ILE A 598 12.93 35.70 -6.27
N ALA A 599 12.58 36.91 -6.68
CA ALA A 599 12.59 38.08 -5.82
C ALA A 599 11.16 38.57 -5.55
N ARG A 600 10.74 38.54 -4.28
CA ARG A 600 9.54 39.25 -3.84
C ARG A 600 9.83 40.75 -3.79
N ASN A 601 8.96 41.55 -4.41
CA ASN A 601 9.11 42.99 -4.45
C ASN A 601 8.86 43.63 -3.07
N ALA A 602 9.30 44.87 -2.91
CA ALA A 602 9.02 45.62 -1.69
C ALA A 602 7.51 45.92 -1.58
N PRO A 603 6.95 46.03 -0.36
CA PRO A 603 5.54 46.34 -0.16
C PRO A 603 5.09 47.59 -0.93
N SER A 604 3.85 47.55 -1.42
CA SER A 604 3.21 48.65 -2.16
C SER A 604 3.89 49.05 -3.47
N ALA A 605 4.76 48.20 -4.04
CA ALA A 605 5.38 48.47 -5.33
C ALA A 605 4.32 48.67 -6.44
N PRO A 606 4.47 49.69 -7.31
CA PRO A 606 3.57 49.92 -8.44
C PRO A 606 3.81 48.97 -9.62
N TYR A 607 4.46 47.83 -9.38
CA TYR A 607 4.90 46.84 -10.37
C TYR A 607 4.40 45.43 -9.97
N GLY A 608 4.99 44.36 -10.53
CA GLY A 608 4.68 42.99 -10.11
C GLY A 608 5.10 42.71 -8.66
N ASP A 609 4.42 41.76 -8.02
CA ASP A 609 4.63 41.39 -6.62
C ASP A 609 5.88 40.52 -6.45
N ALA A 610 6.25 39.75 -7.48
CA ALA A 610 7.54 39.07 -7.56
C ALA A 610 8.05 38.96 -8.99
N VAL A 611 9.36 38.76 -9.15
CA VAL A 611 10.01 38.65 -10.46
C VAL A 611 11.20 37.69 -10.43
N MET A 612 11.45 37.03 -11.55
CA MET A 612 12.71 36.35 -11.84
C MET A 612 13.08 36.50 -13.31
N CYS A 613 14.37 36.36 -13.64
CA CYS A 613 14.85 36.29 -15.01
C CYS A 613 14.85 34.84 -15.51
N LEU A 614 14.41 34.61 -16.74
CA LEU A 614 14.52 33.33 -17.42
C LEU A 614 15.82 33.27 -18.22
N ASP A 615 16.57 32.17 -18.09
CA ASP A 615 17.75 31.87 -18.90
C ASP A 615 17.30 31.22 -20.22
N THR A 616 16.80 32.03 -21.14
CA THR A 616 16.27 31.57 -22.42
C THR A 616 17.41 31.10 -23.33
N THR A 617 17.30 29.88 -23.86
CA THR A 617 18.36 29.25 -24.66
C THR A 617 18.54 29.90 -26.04
N THR A 618 17.44 30.41 -26.59
CA THR A 618 17.39 31.18 -27.84
C THR A 618 16.30 32.24 -27.69
N GLY A 619 16.66 33.53 -27.68
CA GLY A 619 15.67 34.61 -27.65
C GLY A 619 16.12 35.84 -26.86
N PRO A 620 15.26 36.88 -26.81
CA PRO A 620 15.50 38.03 -25.96
C PRO A 620 15.46 37.64 -24.48
N VAL A 621 16.14 38.43 -23.65
CA VAL A 621 16.02 38.35 -22.19
C VAL A 621 14.57 38.58 -21.78
N MET A 622 14.09 37.75 -20.86
CA MET A 622 12.69 37.66 -20.47
C MET A 622 12.57 37.53 -18.96
N ASN A 623 11.58 38.22 -18.40
CA ASN A 623 11.20 38.07 -17.00
C ASN A 623 9.93 37.22 -16.87
N GLU A 624 9.91 36.40 -15.83
CA GLU A 624 8.71 35.78 -15.29
C GLU A 624 8.23 36.67 -14.13
N VAL A 625 7.09 37.35 -14.31
CA VAL A 625 6.56 38.36 -13.38
C VAL A 625 5.26 37.89 -12.78
N TYR A 626 5.18 37.95 -11.45
CA TYR A 626 4.05 37.46 -10.68
C TYR A 626 3.17 38.60 -10.18
N GLN A 627 1.87 38.38 -10.24
CA GLN A 627 0.87 39.21 -9.58
C GLN A 627 -0.10 38.32 -8.80
N TRP A 628 -0.24 38.59 -7.52
CA TRP A 628 -0.98 37.79 -6.57
C TRP A 628 -2.21 38.55 -6.09
N LYS A 629 -3.40 37.98 -6.28
CA LYS A 629 -4.65 38.59 -5.83
C LYS A 629 -5.40 37.63 -4.92
N HIS A 630 -5.70 38.09 -3.71
CA HIS A 630 -6.51 37.37 -2.73
C HIS A 630 -7.53 38.33 -2.12
N THR A 631 -8.78 38.35 -2.60
CA THR A 631 -9.80 39.25 -2.05
C THR A 631 -10.66 38.51 -1.03
N SER A 632 -10.95 39.12 0.11
CA SER A 632 -12.00 38.65 1.04
C SER A 632 -13.42 38.79 0.51
N GLN A 633 -13.62 39.61 -0.51
CA GLN A 633 -14.96 39.94 -0.98
C GLN A 633 -15.50 38.79 -1.84
N VAL A 634 -16.50 38.10 -1.31
CA VAL A 634 -17.29 37.07 -2.00
C VAL A 634 -17.95 37.68 -3.24
N GLY A 635 -17.80 37.03 -4.41
CA GLY A 635 -18.47 37.42 -5.66
C GLY A 635 -17.71 38.39 -6.57
N LEU A 636 -16.54 38.89 -6.17
CA LEU A 636 -15.72 39.78 -7.00
C LEU A 636 -14.85 39.00 -8.00
N LYS A 637 -15.29 38.89 -9.25
CA LYS A 637 -14.52 38.27 -10.33
C LYS A 637 -13.35 39.15 -10.76
N LEU A 638 -12.20 38.56 -11.10
CA LEU A 638 -11.16 39.25 -11.86
C LEU A 638 -11.66 39.44 -13.30
N SER A 639 -12.22 40.60 -13.58
CA SER A 639 -12.66 40.93 -14.94
C SER A 639 -11.48 41.01 -15.91
N ARG A 640 -11.72 40.76 -17.20
CA ARG A 640 -10.72 40.96 -18.27
C ARG A 640 -10.09 42.37 -18.22
N LYS A 641 -10.88 43.39 -17.89
CA LYS A 641 -10.41 44.78 -17.73
C LYS A 641 -9.42 44.92 -16.57
N GLN A 642 -9.69 44.29 -15.42
CA GLN A 642 -8.76 44.29 -14.29
C GLN A 642 -7.50 43.50 -14.61
N LEU A 643 -7.62 42.35 -15.27
CA LEU A 643 -6.46 41.57 -15.72
C LEU A 643 -5.55 42.40 -16.63
N LEU A 644 -6.10 43.07 -17.64
CA LEU A 644 -5.33 43.95 -18.54
C LEU A 644 -4.65 45.11 -17.79
N LYS A 645 -5.29 45.65 -16.75
CA LYS A 645 -4.69 46.68 -15.88
C LYS A 645 -3.48 46.13 -15.13
N GLU A 646 -3.58 44.93 -14.57
CA GLU A 646 -2.48 44.27 -13.86
C GLU A 646 -1.35 43.86 -14.79
N ILE A 647 -1.66 43.40 -16.02
CA ILE A 647 -0.66 43.12 -17.07
C ILE A 647 0.13 44.39 -17.38
N THR A 648 -0.58 45.48 -17.72
CA THR A 648 0.05 46.77 -18.04
C THR A 648 0.89 47.29 -16.88
N LYS A 649 0.43 47.10 -15.64
CA LYS A 649 1.17 47.47 -14.43
C LYS A 649 2.49 46.68 -14.33
N ALA A 650 2.43 45.35 -14.41
CA ALA A 650 3.53 44.46 -14.08
C ALA A 650 4.56 44.30 -15.21
N ILE A 651 4.10 44.10 -16.45
CA ILE A 651 4.97 43.84 -17.62
C ILE A 651 4.89 44.94 -18.69
N GLY A 652 3.94 45.88 -18.58
CA GLY A 652 3.79 46.96 -19.56
C GLY A 652 3.07 46.52 -20.83
N THR A 653 3.39 47.16 -21.94
CA THR A 653 2.84 46.85 -23.28
C THR A 653 3.77 45.98 -24.13
N ASP A 654 4.96 45.67 -23.60
CA ASP A 654 5.95 44.85 -24.27
C ASP A 654 5.62 43.36 -24.03
N PRO A 655 5.33 42.57 -25.07
CA PRO A 655 4.85 41.20 -24.93
C PRO A 655 5.95 40.20 -24.59
N ARG A 656 7.21 40.65 -24.40
CA ARG A 656 8.34 39.76 -24.13
C ARG A 656 8.24 39.04 -22.79
N ASP A 657 7.86 39.74 -21.73
CA ASP A 657 7.84 39.16 -20.38
C ASP A 657 6.62 38.26 -20.17
N ILE A 658 6.77 37.19 -19.39
CA ILE A 658 5.67 36.31 -18.99
C ILE A 658 5.00 36.89 -17.76
N PHE A 659 3.68 37.06 -17.81
CA PHE A 659 2.89 37.50 -16.67
C PHE A 659 2.09 36.34 -16.09
N ILE A 660 2.28 36.11 -14.79
CA ILE A 660 1.61 35.06 -14.03
C ILE A 660 0.69 35.70 -13.01
N VAL A 661 -0.61 35.48 -13.15
CA VAL A 661 -1.60 35.91 -12.15
C VAL A 661 -2.09 34.71 -11.36
N SER A 662 -2.19 34.86 -10.04
CA SER A 662 -2.73 33.81 -9.18
C SER A 662 -3.82 34.30 -8.24
N THR A 663 -5.00 33.69 -8.35
CA THR A 663 -6.27 34.04 -7.70
C THR A 663 -6.97 32.80 -7.09
N PRO A 664 -6.64 32.39 -5.86
CA PRO A 664 -7.03 31.10 -5.30
C PRO A 664 -8.54 30.96 -5.08
N ASN A 665 -9.22 32.08 -4.80
CA ASN A 665 -10.62 32.07 -4.37
C ASN A 665 -11.62 32.34 -5.50
N HIS A 666 -11.15 32.59 -6.74
CA HIS A 666 -12.00 32.98 -7.87
C HIS A 666 -11.68 32.17 -9.11
N SER A 667 -12.72 31.78 -9.85
CA SER A 667 -12.59 31.24 -11.19
C SER A 667 -12.41 32.36 -12.21
N CYS A 668 -11.47 32.19 -13.13
CA CYS A 668 -11.27 33.04 -14.30
C CYS A 668 -11.71 32.31 -15.59
N SER A 669 -12.61 31.32 -15.47
CA SER A 669 -13.10 30.49 -16.59
C SER A 669 -13.66 31.30 -17.77
N ASP A 670 -14.30 32.43 -17.49
CA ASP A 670 -14.86 33.36 -18.49
C ASP A 670 -13.80 33.96 -19.45
N ILE A 671 -12.51 33.89 -19.11
CA ILE A 671 -11.40 34.41 -19.94
C ILE A 671 -10.92 33.29 -20.87
N VAL A 672 -11.60 33.05 -21.99
CA VAL A 672 -11.26 31.90 -22.87
C VAL A 672 -10.00 32.15 -23.69
N ASP A 673 -9.83 33.36 -24.24
CA ASP A 673 -8.68 33.74 -25.06
C ASP A 673 -7.58 34.37 -24.19
N LEU A 674 -6.61 33.55 -23.77
CA LEU A 674 -5.43 34.03 -23.06
C LEU A 674 -4.40 34.58 -24.04
N PRO A 675 -3.84 35.79 -23.82
CA PRO A 675 -2.70 36.25 -24.59
C PRO A 675 -1.50 35.32 -24.41
N ASP A 676 -0.64 35.25 -25.42
CA ASP A 676 0.44 34.27 -25.53
C ASP A 676 1.34 34.21 -24.28
N ASN A 677 1.67 35.36 -23.71
CA ASN A 677 2.60 35.50 -22.58
C ASN A 677 1.93 35.45 -21.19
N ILE A 678 0.68 34.98 -21.08
CA ILE A 678 -0.11 35.01 -19.84
C ILE A 678 -0.33 33.60 -19.29
N ILE A 679 -0.12 33.46 -17.98
CA ILE A 679 -0.43 32.26 -17.20
C ILE A 679 -1.38 32.65 -16.06
N ILE A 680 -2.47 31.89 -15.92
CA ILE A 680 -3.48 32.06 -14.87
C ILE A 680 -3.53 30.82 -13.99
N ILE A 681 -3.40 31.05 -12.68
CA ILE A 681 -3.60 30.05 -11.63
C ILE A 681 -4.78 30.52 -10.78
N ASP A 682 -5.95 30.02 -11.07
CA ASP A 682 -7.22 30.41 -10.46
C ASP A 682 -7.80 29.29 -9.58
N LYS A 683 -9.03 29.47 -9.07
CA LYS A 683 -9.73 28.45 -8.26
C LYS A 683 -9.80 27.09 -8.95
N ASP A 684 -10.06 27.09 -10.26
CA ASP A 684 -10.32 25.86 -11.03
C ASP A 684 -9.03 25.11 -11.35
N SER A 685 -7.91 25.85 -11.51
CA SER A 685 -6.58 25.31 -11.80
C SER A 685 -5.68 25.17 -10.56
N TRP A 686 -6.16 25.53 -9.37
CA TRP A 686 -5.35 25.53 -8.14
C TRP A 686 -4.82 24.14 -7.80
N VAL A 687 -5.69 23.13 -7.84
CA VAL A 687 -5.35 21.74 -7.48
C VAL A 687 -4.41 21.13 -8.51
N SER A 688 -4.67 21.33 -9.80
CA SER A 688 -3.82 20.84 -10.87
C SER A 688 -2.42 21.49 -10.83
N TYR A 689 -2.34 22.78 -10.47
CA TYR A 689 -1.07 23.51 -10.43
C TYR A 689 -0.21 23.24 -9.18
N HIS A 690 -0.84 23.23 -8.00
CA HIS A 690 -0.14 23.05 -6.73
C HIS A 690 -0.10 21.60 -6.26
N GLY A 691 -0.89 20.71 -6.88
CA GLY A 691 -1.12 19.36 -6.38
C GLY A 691 -2.14 19.32 -5.23
N PRO A 692 -2.42 18.12 -4.70
CA PRO A 692 -3.39 17.94 -3.62
C PRO A 692 -2.93 18.51 -2.27
N PHE A 693 -1.62 18.76 -2.08
CA PHE A 693 -1.04 19.07 -0.77
C PHE A 693 -0.60 20.52 -0.61
N SER A 694 0.03 21.09 -1.62
CA SER A 694 0.58 22.45 -1.54
C SER A 694 -0.52 23.50 -1.69
N GLY A 695 -0.45 24.57 -0.90
CA GLY A 695 -1.36 25.72 -1.00
C GLY A 695 -2.79 25.44 -0.55
N ARG A 696 -3.06 24.30 0.08
CA ARG A 696 -4.40 23.92 0.57
C ARG A 696 -4.93 24.87 1.65
N ALA A 697 -4.05 25.42 2.49
CA ALA A 697 -4.40 26.41 3.51
C ALA A 697 -5.03 27.69 2.89
N TYR A 698 -4.72 27.97 1.62
CA TYR A 698 -5.21 29.16 0.91
C TYR A 698 -6.41 28.86 0.01
N ARG A 699 -7.04 27.68 0.11
CA ARG A 699 -8.19 27.30 -0.74
C ARG A 699 -9.51 27.99 -0.38
N PHE A 700 -9.61 28.73 0.73
CA PHE A 700 -10.93 29.17 1.23
C PHE A 700 -11.13 30.67 1.37
N ALA A 701 -12.13 31.15 0.61
CA ALA A 701 -13.34 31.79 1.16
C ALA A 701 -14.57 31.70 0.20
N VAL A 702 -14.91 30.55 -0.42
CA VAL A 702 -16.26 30.33 -1.03
C VAL A 702 -16.61 28.82 -1.14
N SER A 703 -17.16 28.26 -0.06
CA SER A 703 -18.17 27.20 -0.15
C SER A 703 -19.16 27.43 0.99
N GLY A 704 -20.03 28.42 0.82
CA GLY A 704 -21.31 28.33 1.48
C GLY A 704 -22.00 27.10 0.91
N ASN A 705 -22.33 26.13 1.76
CA ASN A 705 -23.34 25.10 1.55
C ASN A 705 -23.55 24.66 0.08
N SER A 706 -22.80 23.67 -0.40
CA SER A 706 -23.11 22.82 -1.59
C SER A 706 -21.83 22.08 -1.97
N GLU A 707 -21.70 20.77 -2.12
CA GLU A 707 -22.54 19.56 -2.08
C GLU A 707 -21.57 18.44 -1.59
N GLY A 708 -22.00 17.49 -0.74
CA GLY A 708 -22.46 16.19 -1.22
C GLY A 708 -21.36 15.16 -1.07
#